data_AF-A0A9B0BT28-F1
#
_entry.id   AF-A0A9B0BT28-F1
#
_cell.length_a   1.000
_cell.length_b   1.000
_cell.length_c   1.000
_cell.angle_alpha   90.00
_cell.angle_beta   90.00
_cell.angle_gamma   90.00
#
_symmetry.space_group_name_H-M   'P 1'
#
loop_
_entity.id
_entity.type
_entity.pdbx_description
1 polymer ?
#
loop_
_entity_poly.entity_id
_entity_poly.type
_entity_poly.pdbx_seq_one_letter_code
_entity_poly.pdbx_strand_id
1 'polypeptide(L)'
;MVRVITVHNFLGQNITQIEEPTASCIANASGHEMLLLALSTHCVEVWELMMSDIKLHTVFPTVDMINQMVHCTKEDYVVTLESKLSRDASINNHTGKTINNFVRIYVNWAMVKDQSQPMRARIAGRVTPSLNRPLNSLEMIELPLNVQPTLIACCQSTGNLLVASGNSAILHEFKIETQQVSKMKFIDFEARPWSLGFSFSPTHMEIVEDFISIMDKTNLCVFRLTNSMYEDIDQLSSLTSTNSSSIDKTSISTDSSLVENSNNMTNQDDNTILQGINSKCKSSSQDLHFIVSENNDSSGTSTKFKGRRHRSSKTSIWSKLETGDFRKIKSNNNDTVINLDHLVYNERDELQRLIDQEVVDGNSQPLTINLPSISLERAGPGHTLSPFVLNPSEIRIIIKTNSPDLGWSENYTIKNLLSLKVMAANNKLDGSSELFSCSLLKPLYMRKECNTSCLKKSILRSDKYTYLQGVSCFLCTLQEGYLYHFSATSSNPTDATCLTTYPFTAPVNHVALEHTALHALTEAGLESYTLRLSHHVARMSNDIENVRVTCPSVSEPVCLIGLRPFLGIQKLLHSKNYLILLAKAENSWTLYSLILPKLENLYYDVLNAARSHKSSSPSTYRHLLGEAHALIRLAKDAVYNCSDINEFDDIANKNGLKLKNLYNQSCALLGDYYIRSEYDSDWDFCIPYYKMSGLKPSEVLSRKSSQDAPGLVTFLTDILFTMKSGPEADALFQGFNIVEIICKLKKPDLLKLIFSSPVLREYTTEKLIHLLLLYETDELVKLALALLYIQAEKQEQAEKVLEPVSALCVKKIVLEHWDLLFDMTAMKKRSPMIPTFSDFAGTLMRQKNSTFAEILIQLIEEDGILSLHQIIQVFLEYLPSRVGRDGHNAAMTLQVFLEKYLHNYFSTKLIIDSSVINKNQIRTDFALVEAFKLLVRSYLGKLTQTKVYKIENKENVQENYDNFIFVKFRPHYLNGMPPYAKDYQKVLNVSDLKDLADIDKTDSEKTIPMELFKLQSVLSCDFIPNECLYEVKQFLETQEIDGSLSLKALCIQNTEEATTLLMDNCPQAVVQYAKDMYTKDSEWKYLIELTQKKIAVSNSRQELQCLYTQIMKAILNYLPHTLSLKSLHRVLPKDDVITFQKCSEMCNQIMHAEHVKSLIIETGQQLLSTLKL
;
A
#
# COMPACT_ATOMS: atom_id res chain seq x y z
N MET A 1 4.98 -34.95 7.40
CA MET A 1 4.42 -35.61 8.59
C MET A 1 3.39 -34.69 9.25
N VAL A 2 2.16 -35.16 9.47
CA VAL A 2 1.08 -34.40 10.13
C VAL A 2 1.16 -34.58 11.65
N ARG A 3 0.75 -33.58 12.44
CA ARG A 3 0.58 -33.72 13.89
C ARG A 3 -0.81 -34.23 14.21
N VAL A 4 -0.91 -35.34 14.95
CA VAL A 4 -2.17 -35.98 15.34
C VAL A 4 -2.51 -35.58 16.77
N ILE A 5 -3.61 -34.84 16.96
CA ILE A 5 -3.97 -34.22 18.23
C ILE A 5 -5.49 -34.29 18.39
N THR A 6 -6.01 -35.36 18.98
CA THR A 6 -7.45 -35.68 19.00
C THR A 6 -8.25 -34.74 19.92
N VAL A 7 -8.88 -33.73 19.32
CA VAL A 7 -9.71 -32.71 19.99
C VAL A 7 -11.08 -32.48 19.34
N HIS A 8 -11.28 -32.94 18.10
CA HIS A 8 -12.54 -32.79 17.38
C HIS A 8 -13.57 -33.83 17.83
N ASN A 9 -14.38 -33.47 18.82
CA ASN A 9 -15.40 -34.34 19.40
C ASN A 9 -16.82 -33.96 18.94
N PHE A 10 -17.45 -34.86 18.17
CA PHE A 10 -18.89 -34.79 17.87
C PHE A 10 -19.70 -34.87 19.17
N LEU A 11 -20.74 -34.03 19.29
CA LEU A 11 -21.57 -33.88 20.50
C LEU A 11 -22.51 -35.08 20.75
N GLY A 12 -22.79 -35.84 19.70
CA GLY A 12 -23.67 -37.01 19.72
C GLY A 12 -23.67 -37.70 18.36
N GLN A 13 -24.29 -38.87 18.29
CA GLN A 13 -24.53 -39.60 17.06
C GLN A 13 -25.93 -40.22 17.08
N ASN A 14 -26.73 -39.95 16.06
CA ASN A 14 -28.06 -40.54 15.88
C ASN A 14 -27.96 -41.58 14.76
N ILE A 15 -28.52 -42.77 14.98
CA ILE A 15 -28.38 -43.93 14.09
C ILE A 15 -29.77 -44.40 13.67
N THR A 16 -29.99 -44.64 12.38
CA THR A 16 -31.28 -45.06 11.84
C THR A 16 -31.06 -46.01 10.65
N GLN A 17 -31.90 -47.03 10.50
CA GLN A 17 -31.89 -47.88 9.29
C GLN A 17 -32.75 -47.24 8.20
N ILE A 18 -32.30 -47.33 6.95
CA ILE A 18 -32.95 -46.73 5.78
C ILE A 18 -32.99 -47.74 4.62
N GLU A 19 -33.86 -47.49 3.63
CA GLU A 19 -33.83 -48.20 2.35
C GLU A 19 -32.62 -47.76 1.50
N GLU A 20 -32.32 -48.50 0.41
CA GLU A 20 -31.19 -48.21 -0.48
C GLU A 20 -31.42 -46.90 -1.28
N PRO A 21 -30.63 -45.83 -1.05
CA PRO A 21 -30.85 -44.54 -1.67
C PRO A 21 -30.18 -44.48 -3.05
N THR A 22 -30.99 -44.26 -4.09
CA THR A 22 -30.54 -44.04 -5.48
C THR A 22 -29.77 -42.73 -5.64
N ALA A 23 -30.25 -41.67 -4.96
CA ALA A 23 -29.57 -40.39 -4.82
C ALA A 23 -29.87 -39.79 -3.43
N SER A 24 -29.07 -38.83 -3.01
CA SER A 24 -29.31 -38.10 -1.75
C SER A 24 -28.61 -36.74 -1.72
N CYS A 25 -29.24 -35.77 -1.06
CA CYS A 25 -28.70 -34.44 -0.81
C CYS A 25 -29.18 -33.90 0.53
N ILE A 26 -28.56 -32.82 1.00
CA ILE A 26 -29.03 -32.05 2.15
C ILE A 26 -29.79 -30.83 1.64
N ALA A 27 -30.90 -30.51 2.30
CA ALA A 27 -31.65 -29.28 2.15
C ALA A 27 -31.66 -28.50 3.46
N ASN A 28 -31.89 -27.19 3.36
CA ASN A 28 -32.29 -26.35 4.47
C ASN A 28 -33.53 -25.60 4.01
N ALA A 29 -34.67 -25.85 4.64
CA ALA A 29 -35.95 -25.29 4.23
C ALA A 29 -36.71 -24.79 5.46
N SER A 30 -37.25 -23.58 5.38
CA SER A 30 -37.90 -22.89 6.53
C SER A 30 -37.02 -22.79 7.81
N GLY A 31 -35.69 -22.89 7.67
CA GLY A 31 -34.73 -22.88 8.79
C GLY A 31 -34.43 -24.26 9.42
N HIS A 32 -35.01 -25.33 8.89
CA HIS A 32 -34.80 -26.71 9.34
C HIS A 32 -33.84 -27.44 8.40
N GLU A 33 -32.81 -28.09 8.96
CA GLU A 33 -31.87 -28.94 8.21
C GLU A 33 -32.52 -30.31 7.92
N MET A 34 -32.52 -30.71 6.65
CA MET A 34 -33.19 -31.93 6.19
C MET A 34 -32.27 -32.77 5.29
N LEU A 35 -32.34 -34.09 5.42
CA LEU A 35 -31.73 -35.06 4.52
C LEU A 35 -32.80 -35.59 3.56
N LEU A 36 -32.56 -35.48 2.25
CA LEU A 36 -33.42 -36.02 1.21
C LEU A 36 -32.81 -37.31 0.67
N LEU A 37 -33.58 -38.41 0.72
CA LEU A 37 -33.20 -39.72 0.19
C LEU A 37 -34.14 -40.11 -0.94
N ALA A 38 -33.62 -40.25 -2.16
CA ALA A 38 -34.40 -40.71 -3.31
C ALA A 38 -34.39 -42.24 -3.38
N LEU A 39 -35.56 -42.86 -3.39
CA LEU A 39 -35.71 -44.31 -3.37
C LEU A 39 -35.99 -44.89 -4.77
N SER A 40 -35.69 -46.18 -4.94
CA SER A 40 -36.02 -46.93 -6.16
C SER A 40 -37.54 -47.09 -6.40
N THR A 41 -38.35 -46.77 -5.38
CA THR A 41 -39.82 -46.80 -5.36
C THR A 41 -40.49 -45.56 -5.96
N HIS A 42 -39.74 -44.71 -6.66
CA HIS A 42 -40.19 -43.46 -7.28
C HIS A 42 -40.72 -42.40 -6.28
N CYS A 43 -40.06 -42.27 -5.13
CA CYS A 43 -40.31 -41.18 -4.18
C CYS A 43 -39.01 -40.64 -3.57
N VAL A 44 -39.11 -39.48 -2.92
CA VAL A 44 -38.07 -38.91 -2.06
C VAL A 44 -38.61 -38.84 -0.64
N GLU A 45 -37.89 -39.46 0.29
CA GLU A 45 -38.09 -39.29 1.73
C GLU A 45 -37.38 -38.02 2.20
N VAL A 46 -38.04 -37.26 3.07
CA VAL A 46 -37.52 -36.04 3.68
C VAL A 46 -37.37 -36.28 5.18
N TRP A 47 -36.13 -36.43 5.64
CA TRP A 47 -35.78 -36.68 7.03
C TRP A 47 -35.30 -35.39 7.72
N GLU A 48 -35.94 -34.98 8.81
CA GLU A 48 -35.55 -33.84 9.62
C GLU A 48 -34.39 -34.21 10.56
N LEU A 49 -33.37 -33.34 10.62
CA LEU A 49 -32.16 -33.53 11.41
C LEU A 49 -32.27 -32.77 12.74
N MET A 50 -32.78 -33.45 13.77
CA MET A 50 -32.86 -32.92 15.14
C MET A 50 -31.73 -33.46 16.03
N MET A 51 -31.42 -32.71 17.09
CA MET A 51 -30.36 -33.08 18.04
C MET A 51 -30.67 -34.36 18.84
N SER A 52 -31.95 -34.72 19.05
CA SER A 52 -32.33 -35.92 19.81
C SER A 52 -32.49 -37.17 18.95
N ASP A 53 -33.11 -37.03 17.78
CA ASP A 53 -33.53 -38.14 16.91
C ASP A 53 -33.50 -37.68 15.45
N ILE A 54 -33.49 -38.63 14.50
CA ILE A 54 -33.80 -38.35 13.09
C ILE A 54 -35.26 -38.74 12.86
N LYS A 55 -36.06 -37.89 12.21
CA LYS A 55 -37.50 -38.14 12.00
C LYS A 55 -37.89 -37.96 10.53
N LEU A 56 -38.68 -38.89 10.00
CA LEU A 56 -39.30 -38.71 8.70
C LEU A 56 -40.36 -37.60 8.79
N HIS A 57 -40.14 -36.49 8.08
CA HIS A 57 -41.02 -35.32 8.04
C HIS A 57 -42.11 -35.48 6.99
N THR A 58 -41.71 -35.78 5.74
CA THR A 58 -42.61 -35.98 4.60
C THR A 58 -42.03 -36.96 3.59
N VAL A 59 -42.85 -37.43 2.66
CA VAL A 59 -42.42 -38.20 1.47
C VAL A 59 -43.17 -37.62 0.27
N PHE A 60 -42.47 -37.33 -0.84
CA PHE A 60 -43.08 -36.83 -2.07
C PHE A 60 -42.79 -37.75 -3.28
N PRO A 61 -43.74 -37.93 -4.20
CA PRO A 61 -43.57 -38.78 -5.38
C PRO A 61 -42.70 -38.10 -6.46
N THR A 62 -42.05 -38.93 -7.27
CA THR A 62 -41.25 -38.55 -8.46
C THR A 62 -41.88 -39.14 -9.73
N VAL A 63 -41.42 -38.74 -10.92
CA VAL A 63 -42.00 -39.21 -12.19
C VAL A 63 -41.28 -40.45 -12.74
N ASP A 64 -39.95 -40.44 -12.77
CA ASP A 64 -39.09 -41.57 -13.14
C ASP A 64 -38.04 -41.80 -12.02
N MET A 65 -36.95 -42.56 -12.23
CA MET A 65 -35.99 -42.89 -11.14
C MET A 65 -34.87 -41.85 -11.05
N ILE A 66 -34.60 -41.28 -9.87
CA ILE A 66 -33.57 -40.25 -9.70
C ILE A 66 -32.15 -40.86 -9.73
N ASN A 67 -31.28 -40.32 -10.57
CA ASN A 67 -29.85 -40.64 -10.64
C ASN A 67 -28.97 -39.59 -9.92
N GLN A 68 -29.39 -38.32 -9.93
CA GLN A 68 -28.69 -37.21 -9.27
C GLN A 68 -29.73 -36.24 -8.68
N MET A 69 -29.48 -35.70 -7.49
CA MET A 69 -30.38 -34.77 -6.80
C MET A 69 -29.57 -33.66 -6.13
N VAL A 70 -30.00 -32.41 -6.27
CA VAL A 70 -29.37 -31.23 -5.67
C VAL A 70 -30.44 -30.25 -5.17
N HIS A 71 -30.37 -29.85 -3.90
CA HIS A 71 -31.20 -28.77 -3.35
C HIS A 71 -30.63 -27.40 -3.71
N CYS A 72 -31.47 -26.38 -3.83
CA CYS A 72 -31.08 -24.98 -3.98
C CYS A 72 -31.67 -24.13 -2.85
N THR A 73 -30.82 -23.45 -2.08
CA THR A 73 -31.23 -22.48 -1.02
C THR A 73 -31.79 -21.16 -1.56
N LYS A 74 -32.15 -21.10 -2.84
CA LYS A 74 -32.76 -19.94 -3.50
C LYS A 74 -34.19 -20.29 -3.88
N GLU A 75 -35.13 -19.83 -3.07
CA GLU A 75 -36.56 -20.22 -3.11
C GLU A 75 -36.80 -21.74 -2.95
N ASP A 76 -35.97 -22.40 -2.12
CA ASP A 76 -36.10 -23.78 -1.60
C ASP A 76 -36.61 -24.83 -2.60
N TYR A 77 -35.91 -25.00 -3.73
CA TYR A 77 -36.26 -25.98 -4.77
C TYR A 77 -35.28 -27.17 -4.82
N VAL A 78 -35.73 -28.32 -5.33
CA VAL A 78 -34.89 -29.52 -5.56
C VAL A 78 -34.84 -29.84 -7.05
N VAL A 79 -33.65 -29.81 -7.64
CA VAL A 79 -33.43 -30.27 -9.02
C VAL A 79 -32.96 -31.74 -9.03
N THR A 80 -33.47 -32.48 -9.99
CA THR A 80 -33.25 -33.93 -10.17
C THR A 80 -32.87 -34.24 -11.61
N LEU A 81 -32.02 -35.25 -11.77
CA LEU A 81 -31.76 -35.92 -13.04
C LEU A 81 -32.42 -37.29 -12.95
N GLU A 82 -33.57 -37.47 -13.60
CA GLU A 82 -34.37 -38.69 -13.57
C GLU A 82 -34.17 -39.52 -14.84
N SER A 83 -34.16 -40.85 -14.72
CA SER A 83 -33.98 -41.77 -15.82
C SER A 83 -35.18 -42.68 -16.05
N LYS A 84 -35.63 -42.69 -17.31
CA LYS A 84 -36.78 -43.44 -17.82
C LYS A 84 -36.32 -44.62 -18.66
N LEU A 85 -36.73 -45.81 -18.25
CA LEU A 85 -36.55 -47.04 -19.03
C LEU A 85 -37.58 -47.09 -20.15
N SER A 86 -37.16 -46.88 -21.41
CA SER A 86 -38.03 -47.14 -22.56
C SER A 86 -38.36 -48.63 -22.65
N ARG A 87 -39.62 -48.96 -22.96
CA ARG A 87 -40.07 -50.33 -23.26
C ARG A 87 -40.12 -50.61 -24.77
N ASP A 88 -40.11 -49.57 -25.59
CA ASP A 88 -40.29 -49.68 -27.05
C ASP A 88 -38.96 -49.77 -27.78
N ALA A 89 -38.35 -50.95 -27.69
CA ALA A 89 -37.34 -51.43 -28.63
C ALA A 89 -37.89 -52.68 -29.34
N SER A 90 -38.69 -52.45 -30.39
CA SER A 90 -39.41 -53.52 -31.08
C SER A 90 -38.46 -54.50 -31.78
N ILE A 91 -38.37 -55.72 -31.22
CA ILE A 91 -37.94 -56.99 -31.82
C ILE A 91 -37.22 -56.85 -33.18
N ASN A 92 -35.90 -56.64 -33.16
CA ASN A 92 -34.96 -57.17 -34.16
C ASN A 92 -33.49 -56.90 -33.74
N ASN A 93 -32.89 -57.89 -33.08
CA ASN A 93 -31.45 -58.15 -32.89
C ASN A 93 -30.54 -57.07 -32.25
N HIS A 94 -29.73 -57.51 -31.27
CA HIS A 94 -28.66 -56.77 -30.57
C HIS A 94 -29.09 -55.63 -29.62
N THR A 95 -29.79 -56.03 -28.55
CA THR A 95 -29.52 -55.64 -27.15
C THR A 95 -28.93 -54.24 -26.89
N GLY A 96 -29.82 -53.24 -26.75
CA GLY A 96 -29.51 -51.97 -26.08
C GLY A 96 -30.76 -51.44 -25.38
N LYS A 97 -30.76 -51.39 -24.04
CA LYS A 97 -31.82 -50.70 -23.28
C LYS A 97 -31.59 -49.19 -23.39
N THR A 98 -32.37 -48.49 -24.22
CA THR A 98 -32.30 -47.03 -24.32
C THR A 98 -32.89 -46.39 -23.06
N ILE A 99 -32.01 -45.81 -22.24
CA ILE A 99 -32.37 -45.01 -21.07
C ILE A 99 -32.47 -43.56 -21.52
N ASN A 100 -33.60 -42.91 -21.26
CA ASN A 100 -33.80 -41.48 -21.53
C ASN A 100 -33.74 -40.72 -20.20
N ASN A 101 -32.93 -39.68 -20.12
CA ASN A 101 -32.80 -38.83 -18.94
C ASN A 101 -33.60 -37.53 -19.10
N PHE A 102 -34.16 -37.03 -18.00
CA PHE A 102 -34.91 -35.79 -17.91
C PHE A 102 -34.42 -34.96 -16.71
N VAL A 103 -34.41 -33.64 -16.83
CA VAL A 103 -34.16 -32.75 -15.68
C VAL A 103 -35.48 -32.18 -15.19
N ARG A 104 -35.80 -32.45 -13.93
CA ARG A 104 -37.06 -32.06 -13.28
C ARG A 104 -36.78 -31.34 -11.97
N ILE A 105 -37.61 -30.35 -11.67
CA ILE A 105 -37.41 -29.42 -10.55
C ILE A 105 -38.67 -29.41 -9.69
N TYR A 106 -38.54 -29.83 -8.43
CA TYR A 106 -39.62 -29.93 -7.47
C TYR A 106 -39.62 -28.69 -6.54
N VAL A 107 -40.76 -28.01 -6.46
CA VAL A 107 -41.00 -26.86 -5.59
C VAL A 107 -42.15 -27.17 -4.62
N ASN A 108 -42.18 -26.47 -3.47
CA ASN A 108 -43.10 -26.72 -2.35
C ASN A 108 -42.97 -28.11 -1.67
N TRP A 109 -41.93 -28.89 -1.99
CA TRP A 109 -41.71 -30.26 -1.49
C TRP A 109 -41.76 -30.35 0.05
N ALA A 110 -41.20 -29.37 0.77
CA ALA A 110 -41.19 -29.33 2.23
C ALA A 110 -42.57 -29.05 2.88
N MET A 111 -43.56 -28.59 2.11
CA MET A 111 -44.90 -28.20 2.60
C MET A 111 -45.96 -29.30 2.45
N VAL A 112 -45.62 -30.47 1.91
CA VAL A 112 -46.56 -31.56 1.57
C VAL A 112 -47.04 -32.30 2.83
N LYS A 113 -47.98 -31.68 3.56
CA LYS A 113 -48.62 -32.27 4.76
C LYS A 113 -49.70 -33.32 4.45
N ASP A 114 -50.13 -33.42 3.20
CA ASP A 114 -51.20 -34.31 2.76
C ASP A 114 -50.83 -34.94 1.41
N GLN A 115 -50.53 -36.24 1.43
CA GLN A 115 -50.11 -37.02 0.26
C GLN A 115 -51.25 -37.27 -0.75
N SER A 116 -52.50 -36.93 -0.42
CA SER A 116 -53.64 -37.09 -1.33
C SER A 116 -53.72 -36.02 -2.43
N GLN A 117 -52.97 -34.92 -2.30
CA GLN A 117 -52.93 -33.83 -3.27
C GLN A 117 -52.15 -34.25 -4.55
N PRO A 118 -52.79 -34.28 -5.74
CA PRO A 118 -52.11 -34.72 -6.95
C PRO A 118 -51.07 -33.68 -7.42
N MET A 119 -49.82 -34.14 -7.55
CA MET A 119 -48.69 -33.35 -8.06
C MET A 119 -49.04 -32.62 -9.35
N ARG A 120 -48.61 -31.36 -9.44
CA ARG A 120 -48.76 -30.52 -10.63
C ARG A 120 -47.51 -30.67 -11.51
N ALA A 121 -47.71 -30.86 -12.81
CA ALA A 121 -46.61 -30.85 -13.78
C ALA A 121 -46.72 -29.63 -14.71
N ARG A 122 -45.59 -29.00 -15.04
CA ARG A 122 -45.47 -28.00 -16.11
C ARG A 122 -44.11 -28.07 -16.81
N ILE A 123 -43.98 -27.41 -17.95
CA ILE A 123 -42.73 -27.32 -18.73
C ILE A 123 -42.21 -25.88 -18.63
N ALA A 124 -40.93 -25.74 -18.31
CA ALA A 124 -40.29 -24.44 -18.10
C ALA A 124 -40.39 -23.53 -19.34
N GLY A 125 -40.69 -22.25 -19.13
CA GLY A 125 -40.82 -21.24 -20.19
C GLY A 125 -41.93 -21.50 -21.22
N ARG A 126 -42.82 -22.48 -20.98
CA ARG A 126 -43.91 -22.87 -21.92
C ARG A 126 -45.29 -22.92 -21.28
N VAL A 127 -45.40 -23.15 -19.97
CA VAL A 127 -46.69 -23.39 -19.29
C VAL A 127 -46.76 -22.61 -17.98
N THR A 128 -47.51 -21.51 -17.96
CA THR A 128 -47.74 -20.70 -16.76
C THR A 128 -48.66 -21.41 -15.74
N PRO A 129 -48.49 -21.20 -14.43
CA PRO A 129 -49.38 -21.70 -13.38
C PRO A 129 -50.90 -21.49 -13.60
N SER A 130 -51.67 -22.56 -13.49
CA SER A 130 -53.15 -22.52 -13.41
C SER A 130 -53.66 -21.83 -12.12
N LEU A 131 -54.66 -20.97 -12.21
CA LEU A 131 -55.21 -20.20 -11.07
C LEU A 131 -55.99 -21.05 -10.04
N ASN A 132 -56.57 -22.19 -10.46
CA ASN A 132 -57.65 -22.86 -9.72
C ASN A 132 -57.17 -23.86 -8.64
N ARG A 133 -55.97 -23.69 -8.06
CA ARG A 133 -55.38 -24.62 -7.06
C ARG A 133 -54.57 -23.88 -5.98
N PRO A 134 -54.47 -24.42 -4.75
CA PRO A 134 -53.73 -23.78 -3.66
C PRO A 134 -52.22 -23.71 -3.93
N LEU A 135 -51.59 -22.62 -3.47
CA LEU A 135 -50.17 -22.35 -3.68
C LEU A 135 -49.25 -23.42 -3.07
N ASN A 136 -49.67 -24.09 -1.99
CA ASN A 136 -48.86 -25.03 -1.21
C ASN A 136 -48.85 -26.47 -1.77
N SER A 137 -49.26 -26.66 -3.02
CA SER A 137 -49.24 -27.99 -3.67
C SER A 137 -47.88 -28.29 -4.31
N LEU A 138 -47.47 -29.55 -4.29
CA LEU A 138 -46.24 -30.01 -4.94
C LEU A 138 -46.30 -29.73 -6.45
N GLU A 139 -45.31 -29.00 -6.96
CA GLU A 139 -45.17 -28.70 -8.39
C GLU A 139 -43.82 -29.20 -8.91
N MET A 140 -43.87 -29.88 -10.05
CA MET A 140 -42.75 -30.37 -10.83
C MET A 140 -42.65 -29.56 -12.13
N ILE A 141 -41.48 -29.01 -12.40
CA ILE A 141 -41.13 -28.25 -13.60
C ILE A 141 -40.13 -29.09 -14.41
N GLU A 142 -40.51 -29.52 -15.61
CA GLU A 142 -39.62 -30.24 -16.53
C GLU A 142 -38.88 -29.24 -17.45
N LEU A 143 -37.56 -29.37 -17.56
CA LEU A 143 -36.76 -28.54 -18.48
C LEU A 143 -36.88 -29.08 -19.93
N PRO A 144 -37.26 -28.24 -20.91
CA PRO A 144 -37.39 -28.67 -22.31
C PRO A 144 -36.02 -28.80 -22.99
N LEU A 145 -35.36 -29.94 -22.79
CA LEU A 145 -34.02 -30.23 -23.33
C LEU A 145 -34.10 -30.95 -24.70
N ASN A 146 -33.28 -30.50 -25.65
CA ASN A 146 -33.18 -31.11 -26.99
C ASN A 146 -32.13 -32.23 -27.08
N VAL A 147 -31.32 -32.41 -26.04
CA VAL A 147 -30.20 -33.38 -25.96
C VAL A 147 -30.30 -34.11 -24.61
N GLN A 148 -29.86 -35.37 -24.56
CA GLN A 148 -29.91 -36.18 -23.35
C GLN A 148 -28.97 -35.63 -22.26
N PRO A 149 -29.50 -35.24 -21.08
CA PRO A 149 -28.68 -34.72 -19.99
C PRO A 149 -27.87 -35.83 -19.31
N THR A 150 -26.65 -35.50 -18.91
CA THR A 150 -25.71 -36.42 -18.26
C THR A 150 -25.36 -36.04 -16.83
N LEU A 151 -25.33 -34.74 -16.50
CA LEU A 151 -25.10 -34.21 -15.14
C LEU A 151 -25.87 -32.90 -14.95
N ILE A 152 -26.17 -32.58 -13.69
CA ILE A 152 -26.71 -31.29 -13.26
C ILE A 152 -25.81 -30.64 -12.20
N ALA A 153 -25.75 -29.31 -12.19
CA ALA A 153 -25.13 -28.51 -11.13
C ALA A 153 -25.99 -27.27 -10.84
N CYS A 154 -25.94 -26.77 -9.61
CA CYS A 154 -26.85 -25.73 -9.10
C CYS A 154 -26.12 -24.67 -8.27
N CYS A 155 -26.25 -23.40 -8.64
CA CYS A 155 -25.61 -22.29 -7.96
C CYS A 155 -26.47 -21.78 -6.79
N GLN A 156 -26.03 -22.06 -5.56
CA GLN A 156 -26.79 -21.77 -4.32
C GLN A 156 -27.12 -20.28 -4.09
N SER A 157 -26.34 -19.35 -4.65
CA SER A 157 -26.57 -17.90 -4.50
C SER A 157 -27.59 -17.32 -5.49
N THR A 158 -27.43 -17.63 -6.78
CA THR A 158 -28.23 -17.07 -7.88
C THR A 158 -29.48 -17.88 -8.17
N GLY A 159 -29.48 -19.17 -7.84
CA GLY A 159 -30.51 -20.13 -8.23
C GLY A 159 -30.31 -20.73 -9.63
N ASN A 160 -29.28 -20.33 -10.39
CA ASN A 160 -29.08 -20.81 -11.75
C ASN A 160 -28.68 -22.30 -11.81
N LEU A 161 -29.10 -22.97 -12.88
CA LEU A 161 -28.78 -24.37 -13.16
C LEU A 161 -27.84 -24.49 -14.36
N LEU A 162 -26.85 -25.37 -14.24
CA LEU A 162 -25.96 -25.76 -15.33
C LEU A 162 -26.23 -27.23 -15.66
N VAL A 163 -26.71 -27.50 -16.88
CA VAL A 163 -27.10 -28.84 -17.32
C VAL A 163 -26.11 -29.33 -18.37
N ALA A 164 -25.39 -30.42 -18.07
CA ALA A 164 -24.46 -31.02 -19.00
C ALA A 164 -25.14 -32.06 -19.90
N SER A 165 -24.66 -32.17 -21.12
CA SER A 165 -25.02 -33.16 -22.15
C SER A 165 -23.72 -33.61 -22.82
N GLY A 166 -23.06 -34.61 -22.22
CA GLY A 166 -21.73 -35.06 -22.63
C GLY A 166 -20.69 -33.94 -22.53
N ASN A 167 -19.92 -33.70 -23.61
CA ASN A 167 -18.87 -32.68 -23.68
C ASN A 167 -19.42 -31.25 -23.89
N SER A 168 -20.61 -30.95 -23.38
CA SER A 168 -21.19 -29.59 -23.42
C SER A 168 -22.15 -29.35 -22.27
N ALA A 169 -22.38 -28.09 -21.91
CA ALA A 169 -23.39 -27.70 -20.93
C ALA A 169 -24.12 -26.40 -21.31
N ILE A 170 -25.39 -26.29 -20.90
CA ILE A 170 -26.24 -25.12 -21.10
C ILE A 170 -26.57 -24.51 -19.75
N LEU A 171 -26.47 -23.18 -19.65
CA LEU A 171 -26.93 -22.42 -18.49
C LEU A 171 -28.45 -22.18 -18.61
N HIS A 172 -29.18 -22.56 -17.58
CA HIS A 172 -30.57 -22.22 -17.37
C HIS A 172 -30.65 -21.15 -16.27
N GLU A 173 -31.05 -19.95 -16.66
CA GLU A 173 -31.25 -18.82 -15.75
C GLU A 173 -32.49 -19.03 -14.89
N PHE A 174 -32.36 -18.81 -13.59
CA PHE A 174 -33.47 -18.81 -12.64
C PHE A 174 -34.23 -17.49 -12.68
N LYS A 175 -35.56 -17.54 -12.84
CA LYS A 175 -36.43 -16.37 -12.85
C LYS A 175 -37.59 -16.52 -11.88
N ILE A 176 -38.01 -15.40 -11.30
CA ILE A 176 -39.29 -15.27 -10.60
C ILE A 176 -40.22 -14.47 -11.50
N GLU A 177 -40.97 -15.18 -12.33
CA GLU A 177 -41.97 -14.56 -13.21
C GLU A 177 -43.22 -14.13 -12.42
N THR A 178 -43.99 -13.21 -12.99
CA THR A 178 -45.26 -12.73 -12.42
C THR A 178 -46.38 -12.93 -13.42
N GLN A 179 -47.35 -13.77 -13.09
CA GLN A 179 -48.50 -14.04 -13.94
C GLN A 179 -49.40 -12.79 -14.04
N GLN A 180 -49.56 -12.26 -15.25
CA GLN A 180 -50.20 -10.96 -15.50
C GLN A 180 -51.64 -10.84 -14.93
N VAL A 181 -52.42 -11.93 -14.98
CA VAL A 181 -53.85 -11.93 -14.58
C VAL A 181 -54.04 -11.90 -13.06
N SER A 182 -53.19 -12.59 -12.31
CA SER A 182 -53.31 -12.79 -10.85
C SER A 182 -52.31 -11.97 -10.03
N LYS A 183 -51.25 -11.45 -10.68
CA LYS A 183 -50.04 -10.93 -10.04
C LYS A 183 -49.32 -11.97 -9.16
N MET A 184 -49.65 -13.26 -9.31
CA MET A 184 -48.96 -14.35 -8.61
C MET A 184 -47.54 -14.51 -9.15
N LYS A 185 -46.56 -14.57 -8.24
CA LYS A 185 -45.17 -14.89 -8.56
C LYS A 185 -44.97 -16.41 -8.62
N PHE A 186 -44.10 -16.86 -9.53
CA PHE A 186 -43.71 -18.27 -9.64
C PHE A 186 -42.27 -18.41 -10.16
N ILE A 187 -41.62 -19.53 -9.82
CA ILE A 187 -40.27 -19.87 -10.29
C ILE A 187 -40.35 -20.40 -11.73
N ASP A 188 -39.52 -19.92 -12.64
CA ASP A 188 -39.32 -20.54 -13.96
C ASP A 188 -37.85 -20.47 -14.41
N PHE A 189 -37.51 -21.20 -15.48
CA PHE A 189 -36.12 -21.38 -15.94
C PHE A 189 -35.98 -21.15 -17.44
N GLU A 190 -35.10 -20.22 -17.83
CA GLU A 190 -34.84 -19.89 -19.25
C GLU A 190 -33.48 -20.43 -19.70
N ALA A 191 -33.47 -21.29 -20.72
CA ALA A 191 -32.25 -21.81 -21.33
C ALA A 191 -31.56 -20.73 -22.18
N ARG A 192 -30.30 -20.41 -21.89
CA ARG A 192 -29.57 -19.37 -22.63
C ARG A 192 -29.12 -19.84 -24.03
N PRO A 193 -29.03 -18.94 -25.04
CA PRO A 193 -28.84 -19.29 -26.45
C PRO A 193 -27.40 -19.72 -26.82
N TRP A 194 -26.54 -19.88 -25.82
CA TRP A 194 -25.15 -20.30 -25.94
C TRP A 194 -24.90 -21.51 -25.03
N SER A 195 -23.92 -22.34 -25.40
CA SER A 195 -23.50 -23.50 -24.62
C SER A 195 -21.99 -23.49 -24.40
N LEU A 196 -21.56 -24.01 -23.25
CA LEU A 196 -20.16 -24.31 -22.98
C LEU A 196 -19.81 -25.63 -23.66
N GLY A 197 -18.71 -25.67 -24.40
CA GLY A 197 -18.13 -26.89 -24.97
C GLY A 197 -16.84 -27.25 -24.25
N PHE A 198 -16.73 -28.51 -23.83
CA PHE A 198 -15.60 -29.04 -23.08
C PHE A 198 -14.73 -29.94 -23.97
N SER A 199 -13.43 -30.03 -23.66
CA SER A 199 -12.49 -30.96 -24.31
C SER A 199 -12.69 -32.41 -23.86
N PHE A 200 -13.19 -32.63 -22.64
CA PHE A 200 -13.51 -33.93 -22.06
C PHE A 200 -14.97 -34.00 -21.56
N SER A 201 -15.46 -35.19 -21.25
CA SER A 201 -16.78 -35.41 -20.63
C SER A 201 -16.65 -35.31 -19.10
N PRO A 202 -17.22 -34.28 -18.43
CA PRO A 202 -17.15 -34.21 -16.97
C PRO A 202 -17.90 -35.37 -16.31
N THR A 203 -17.37 -35.82 -15.17
CA THR A 203 -18.01 -36.73 -14.21
C THR A 203 -18.55 -35.99 -12.99
N HIS A 204 -17.93 -34.85 -12.65
CA HIS A 204 -18.36 -33.91 -11.63
C HIS A 204 -18.36 -32.49 -12.21
N MET A 205 -19.30 -31.67 -11.77
CA MET A 205 -19.49 -30.30 -12.22
C MET A 205 -20.11 -29.47 -11.10
N GLU A 206 -19.54 -28.30 -10.81
CA GLU A 206 -20.02 -27.38 -9.77
C GLU A 206 -19.97 -25.92 -10.26
N ILE A 207 -20.88 -25.08 -9.75
CA ILE A 207 -21.02 -23.67 -10.14
C ILE A 207 -21.31 -22.81 -8.90
N VAL A 208 -20.54 -21.72 -8.75
CA VAL A 208 -20.60 -20.79 -7.62
C VAL A 208 -20.38 -19.37 -8.16
N GLU A 209 -21.44 -18.56 -8.16
CA GLU A 209 -21.45 -17.21 -8.78
C GLU A 209 -20.92 -17.26 -10.24
N ASP A 210 -19.89 -16.49 -10.59
CA ASP A 210 -19.26 -16.51 -11.92
C ASP A 210 -18.11 -17.53 -12.06
N PHE A 211 -17.94 -18.44 -11.11
CA PHE A 211 -16.93 -19.52 -11.12
C PHE A 211 -17.57 -20.90 -11.40
N ILE A 212 -16.93 -21.70 -12.26
CA ILE A 212 -17.37 -23.05 -12.63
C ILE A 212 -16.18 -24.02 -12.51
N SER A 213 -16.43 -25.21 -11.98
CA SER A 213 -15.48 -26.32 -11.90
C SER A 213 -16.01 -27.53 -12.67
N ILE A 214 -15.15 -28.19 -13.46
CA ILE A 214 -15.44 -29.44 -14.19
C ILE A 214 -14.32 -30.45 -13.98
N MET A 215 -14.66 -31.72 -13.74
CA MET A 215 -13.69 -32.77 -13.42
C MET A 215 -14.05 -34.12 -14.04
N ASP A 216 -13.07 -34.82 -14.62
CA ASP A 216 -13.08 -36.26 -14.86
C ASP A 216 -12.01 -36.96 -13.99
N LYS A 217 -11.84 -38.28 -14.09
CA LYS A 217 -10.89 -39.05 -13.24
C LYS A 217 -9.41 -38.63 -13.39
N THR A 218 -9.09 -37.85 -14.42
CA THR A 218 -7.72 -37.51 -14.85
C THR A 218 -7.52 -36.02 -15.15
N ASN A 219 -8.59 -35.27 -15.44
CA ASN A 219 -8.56 -33.85 -15.80
C ASN A 219 -9.45 -33.01 -14.86
N LEU A 220 -8.96 -31.83 -14.45
CA LEU A 220 -9.74 -30.79 -13.78
C LEU A 220 -9.61 -29.48 -14.58
N CYS A 221 -10.69 -28.70 -14.66
CA CYS A 221 -10.61 -27.29 -15.04
C CYS A 221 -11.55 -26.43 -14.18
N VAL A 222 -11.00 -25.35 -13.62
CA VAL A 222 -11.73 -24.29 -12.91
C VAL A 222 -11.57 -22.99 -13.69
N PHE A 223 -12.68 -22.34 -14.00
CA PHE A 223 -12.72 -21.16 -14.86
C PHE A 223 -13.79 -20.17 -14.41
N ARG A 224 -13.59 -18.90 -14.75
CA ARG A 224 -14.53 -17.81 -14.50
C ARG A 224 -15.19 -17.36 -15.80
N LEU A 225 -16.49 -17.09 -15.75
CA LEU A 225 -17.30 -16.70 -16.91
C LEU A 225 -17.70 -15.22 -16.79
N THR A 226 -16.81 -14.34 -17.23
CA THR A 226 -16.96 -12.87 -17.11
C THR A 226 -17.57 -12.28 -18.37
N ASN A 227 -18.23 -11.11 -18.30
CA ASN A 227 -18.77 -10.41 -19.47
C ASN A 227 -18.10 -9.04 -19.61
N SER A 228 -17.39 -8.82 -20.72
CA SER A 228 -16.57 -7.62 -21.00
C SER A 228 -17.36 -6.32 -20.84
N MET A 229 -18.58 -6.28 -21.37
CA MET A 229 -19.48 -5.11 -21.34
C MET A 229 -19.84 -4.62 -19.92
N TYR A 230 -19.59 -5.44 -18.90
CA TYR A 230 -19.76 -5.07 -17.49
C TYR A 230 -18.43 -4.68 -16.82
N GLU A 231 -17.29 -5.27 -17.21
CA GLU A 231 -15.97 -4.97 -16.61
C GLU A 231 -15.36 -3.66 -17.12
N ASP A 232 -15.52 -3.33 -18.41
CA ASP A 232 -14.88 -2.14 -19.03
C ASP A 232 -15.34 -0.82 -18.40
N ILE A 233 -16.53 -0.81 -17.78
CA ILE A 233 -17.14 0.38 -17.19
C ILE A 233 -16.59 0.64 -15.76
N ASP A 234 -16.10 -0.39 -15.08
CA ASP A 234 -15.51 -0.25 -13.74
C ASP A 234 -14.08 0.33 -13.79
N GLN A 235 -13.35 0.12 -14.89
CA GLN A 235 -12.04 0.77 -15.12
C GLN A 235 -12.19 2.28 -15.45
N LEU A 236 -13.30 2.67 -16.07
CA LEU A 236 -13.61 4.09 -16.36
C LEU A 236 -14.17 4.84 -15.15
N SER A 237 -14.93 4.17 -14.28
CA SER A 237 -15.49 4.78 -13.07
C SER A 237 -14.45 4.98 -11.96
N SER A 238 -13.56 4.00 -11.76
CA SER A 238 -12.48 4.08 -10.75
C SER A 238 -11.46 5.20 -11.01
N LEU A 239 -11.30 5.66 -12.26
CA LEU A 239 -10.50 6.84 -12.62
C LEU A 239 -11.21 8.19 -12.37
N THR A 240 -12.48 8.20 -11.95
CA THR A 240 -13.27 9.44 -11.80
C THR A 240 -13.97 9.62 -10.45
N SER A 241 -13.93 8.62 -9.56
CA SER A 241 -14.67 8.59 -8.30
C SER A 241 -14.00 9.29 -7.10
N THR A 242 -13.59 10.56 -7.26
CA THR A 242 -13.24 11.46 -6.13
C THR A 242 -14.34 12.49 -5.88
N ASN A 243 -15.54 12.03 -5.52
CA ASN A 243 -16.55 12.79 -4.77
C ASN A 243 -17.72 11.87 -4.40
N SER A 244 -17.99 11.72 -3.09
CA SER A 244 -19.14 10.98 -2.58
C SER A 244 -20.34 11.91 -2.34
N SER A 245 -21.38 11.78 -3.16
CA SER A 245 -22.68 12.40 -2.90
C SER A 245 -23.80 11.49 -3.40
N SER A 246 -24.59 10.95 -2.48
CA SER A 246 -25.77 10.14 -2.78
C SER A 246 -26.96 11.00 -3.17
N ILE A 247 -27.69 10.61 -4.21
CA ILE A 247 -29.14 10.81 -4.40
C ILE A 247 -29.59 9.95 -5.60
N ASP A 248 -30.37 8.91 -5.31
CA ASP A 248 -31.09 8.13 -6.32
C ASP A 248 -32.52 8.66 -6.45
N LYS A 249 -32.85 9.29 -7.57
CA LYS A 249 -34.25 9.51 -8.01
C LYS A 249 -34.35 9.56 -9.53
N THR A 250 -34.89 8.52 -10.15
CA THR A 250 -36.05 8.62 -11.08
C THR A 250 -36.53 7.24 -11.53
N SER A 251 -37.67 6.82 -11.00
CA SER A 251 -38.63 5.99 -11.74
C SER A 251 -40.03 6.46 -11.36
N ILE A 252 -40.79 6.94 -12.35
CA ILE A 252 -42.14 7.46 -12.14
C ILE A 252 -43.10 6.27 -12.04
N SER A 253 -43.84 6.19 -10.94
CA SER A 253 -45.06 5.37 -10.83
C SER A 253 -46.26 6.28 -10.59
N THR A 254 -47.33 6.04 -11.33
CA THR A 254 -48.52 6.90 -11.35
C THR A 254 -49.53 6.54 -10.26
N ASP A 255 -49.95 7.59 -9.56
CA ASP A 255 -51.30 7.84 -9.04
C ASP A 255 -51.95 6.97 -7.93
N SER A 256 -52.46 7.74 -6.96
CA SER A 256 -53.75 7.57 -6.28
C SER A 256 -53.89 6.52 -5.16
N SER A 257 -53.74 6.99 -3.92
CA SER A 257 -54.91 7.02 -3.01
C SER A 257 -54.76 8.11 -1.94
N LEU A 258 -55.74 9.01 -1.90
CA LEU A 258 -56.00 9.96 -0.83
C LEU A 258 -56.18 9.26 0.53
N VAL A 259 -55.74 9.91 1.61
CA VAL A 259 -56.54 10.14 2.84
C VAL A 259 -55.98 11.39 3.53
N GLU A 260 -56.82 12.09 4.27
CA GLU A 260 -56.60 13.45 4.76
C GLU A 260 -56.07 13.51 6.21
N ASN A 261 -55.76 14.73 6.65
CA ASN A 261 -55.81 15.21 8.05
C ASN A 261 -54.73 14.69 9.03
N SER A 262 -54.30 15.45 10.04
CA SER A 262 -54.36 16.91 10.30
C SER A 262 -53.52 17.23 11.55
N ASN A 263 -53.35 18.52 11.87
CA ASN A 263 -52.81 19.06 13.13
C ASN A 263 -51.27 18.93 13.26
N ASN A 264 -50.52 20.04 13.26
CA ASN A 264 -50.39 21.07 14.33
C ASN A 264 -49.47 20.57 15.47
N MET A 265 -48.54 21.37 16.00
CA MET A 265 -48.39 22.84 15.88
C MET A 265 -46.91 23.25 16.13
N THR A 266 -46.45 24.33 15.48
CA THR A 266 -45.59 25.44 15.98
C THR A 266 -44.42 25.15 16.96
N ASN A 267 -43.27 25.84 16.97
CA ASN A 267 -42.69 27.02 16.29
C ASN A 267 -41.19 27.10 16.76
N GLN A 268 -40.24 27.86 16.20
CA GLN A 268 -40.25 28.86 15.13
C GLN A 268 -38.83 28.99 14.52
N ASP A 269 -38.74 29.46 13.26
CA ASP A 269 -37.94 30.61 12.73
C ASP A 269 -36.52 30.89 13.34
N ASP A 270 -35.47 31.32 12.63
CA ASP A 270 -35.29 31.76 11.23
C ASP A 270 -33.78 32.14 10.99
N ASN A 271 -33.20 32.38 9.80
CA ASN A 271 -33.59 32.18 8.38
C ASN A 271 -32.33 32.35 7.47
N THR A 272 -32.42 32.04 6.16
CA THR A 272 -31.67 32.67 5.01
C THR A 272 -30.11 32.54 4.89
N ILE A 273 -29.42 32.58 3.72
CA ILE A 273 -29.81 32.59 2.27
C ILE A 273 -28.67 32.10 1.31
N LEU A 274 -29.07 31.36 0.26
CA LEU A 274 -28.53 31.14 -1.13
C LEU A 274 -27.02 31.08 -1.56
N GLN A 275 -26.79 30.16 -2.53
CA GLN A 275 -25.93 30.22 -3.76
C GLN A 275 -24.39 30.40 -3.67
N GLY A 276 -23.55 29.83 -4.54
CA GLY A 276 -23.74 28.92 -5.70
C GLY A 276 -22.58 28.99 -6.74
N ILE A 277 -22.67 28.21 -7.83
CA ILE A 277 -21.90 28.31 -9.11
C ILE A 277 -20.49 27.65 -9.23
N ASN A 278 -20.48 26.35 -9.58
CA ASN A 278 -19.95 25.74 -10.83
C ASN A 278 -18.56 26.03 -11.48
N SER A 279 -17.93 24.93 -11.94
CA SER A 279 -17.19 24.73 -13.23
C SER A 279 -15.69 25.16 -13.34
N LYS A 280 -14.80 24.61 -14.21
CA LYS A 280 -14.86 23.46 -15.18
C LYS A 280 -13.46 23.03 -15.72
N CYS A 281 -13.21 21.71 -15.83
CA CYS A 281 -12.65 20.97 -17.00
C CYS A 281 -11.19 21.15 -17.53
N LYS A 282 -10.76 20.12 -18.29
CA LYS A 282 -9.57 19.93 -19.19
C LYS A 282 -8.24 19.53 -18.52
N SER A 283 -7.41 18.56 -18.97
CA SER A 283 -7.29 17.60 -20.11
C SER A 283 -6.15 17.87 -21.13
N SER A 284 -5.14 16.99 -21.18
CA SER A 284 -4.38 16.61 -22.41
C SER A 284 -3.33 15.52 -22.14
N SER A 285 -3.12 14.62 -23.11
CA SER A 285 -2.11 13.55 -23.14
C SER A 285 -1.09 13.78 -24.26
N GLN A 286 0.13 13.23 -24.16
CA GLN A 286 0.95 12.88 -25.34
C GLN A 286 2.16 11.97 -25.03
N ASP A 287 2.45 11.06 -25.97
CA ASP A 287 3.60 10.14 -26.00
C ASP A 287 4.83 10.75 -26.70
N LEU A 288 6.03 10.16 -26.53
CA LEU A 288 6.83 9.59 -27.64
C LEU A 288 8.19 8.95 -27.23
N HIS A 289 8.74 8.17 -28.17
CA HIS A 289 9.83 7.19 -28.05
C HIS A 289 11.28 7.72 -28.31
N PHE A 290 12.25 6.79 -28.15
CA PHE A 290 13.60 6.69 -28.78
C PHE A 290 14.82 7.36 -28.05
N ILE A 291 16.09 6.94 -28.25
CA ILE A 291 16.75 5.59 -28.27
C ILE A 291 18.31 5.69 -28.28
N VAL A 292 19.02 4.74 -27.62
CA VAL A 292 20.40 4.22 -27.90
C VAL A 292 21.69 5.09 -27.69
N SER A 293 22.76 4.40 -27.22
CA SER A 293 24.23 4.70 -27.34
C SER A 293 24.88 5.84 -26.52
N GLU A 294 26.18 5.80 -26.14
CA GLU A 294 27.17 4.70 -25.94
C GLU A 294 28.49 5.22 -25.28
N ASN A 295 29.29 4.33 -24.64
CA ASN A 295 30.76 4.43 -24.38
C ASN A 295 31.26 5.56 -23.44
N ASN A 296 32.47 5.55 -22.83
CA ASN A 296 33.55 4.55 -22.62
C ASN A 296 34.22 4.88 -21.24
N ASP A 297 35.40 4.44 -20.74
CA ASP A 297 36.58 3.62 -21.09
C ASP A 297 37.25 3.20 -19.73
N SER A 298 38.34 2.43 -19.54
CA SER A 298 39.30 1.71 -20.40
C SER A 298 40.03 0.59 -19.60
N SER A 299 40.82 -0.24 -20.31
CA SER A 299 41.84 -1.17 -19.75
C SER A 299 41.28 -2.36 -18.93
N GLY A 300 42.08 -3.32 -18.41
CA GLY A 300 43.53 -3.53 -18.52
C GLY A 300 44.03 -4.75 -17.71
N THR A 301 45.17 -5.41 -18.03
CA THR A 301 45.96 -5.43 -19.27
C THR A 301 46.76 -6.74 -19.43
N SER A 302 46.30 -7.65 -20.32
CA SER A 302 47.13 -8.60 -21.10
C SER A 302 47.75 -9.83 -20.37
N THR A 303 48.18 -10.95 -21.02
CA THR A 303 48.45 -11.29 -22.45
C THR A 303 47.92 -12.72 -22.81
N LYS A 304 47.21 -12.94 -23.94
CA LYS A 304 47.63 -13.50 -25.29
C LYS A 304 48.05 -15.00 -25.30
N PHE A 305 47.78 -15.84 -26.33
CA PHE A 305 47.66 -15.62 -27.79
C PHE A 305 46.85 -16.70 -28.61
N LYS A 306 46.16 -16.26 -29.69
CA LYS A 306 45.92 -16.90 -31.03
C LYS A 306 45.27 -18.31 -31.22
N GLY A 307 44.22 -18.35 -32.08
CA GLY A 307 43.79 -19.53 -32.88
C GLY A 307 42.49 -19.27 -33.68
N ARG A 308 42.40 -19.59 -34.99
CA ARG A 308 41.27 -19.19 -35.88
C ARG A 308 40.45 -20.38 -36.46
N ARG A 309 39.11 -20.22 -36.43
CA ARG A 309 38.07 -20.68 -37.42
C ARG A 309 38.05 -22.15 -37.91
N HIS A 310 36.92 -22.83 -37.70
CA HIS A 310 35.86 -22.99 -38.73
C HIS A 310 34.51 -23.43 -38.12
N ARG A 311 33.46 -23.61 -38.94
CA ARG A 311 32.04 -23.68 -38.53
C ARG A 311 31.30 -24.89 -39.10
N SER A 312 30.97 -25.89 -38.26
CA SER A 312 29.96 -26.93 -38.55
C SER A 312 29.51 -27.66 -37.28
N SER A 313 28.27 -28.16 -37.28
CA SER A 313 27.62 -28.87 -36.17
C SER A 313 28.30 -30.18 -35.74
N LYS A 314 28.42 -30.42 -34.43
CA LYS A 314 27.88 -31.59 -33.71
C LYS A 314 28.04 -31.48 -32.18
N THR A 315 27.36 -32.38 -31.47
CA THR A 315 27.15 -32.41 -30.01
C THR A 315 28.33 -33.01 -29.23
N SER A 316 28.39 -32.70 -27.93
CA SER A 316 29.15 -33.39 -26.85
C SER A 316 30.70 -33.35 -27.02
N ILE A 317 31.53 -33.63 -26.00
CA ILE A 317 31.71 -34.92 -25.31
C ILE A 317 32.51 -34.77 -23.99
N TRP A 318 32.03 -35.47 -22.95
CA TRP A 318 32.71 -36.12 -21.81
C TRP A 318 34.04 -35.60 -21.20
N SER A 319 34.09 -35.67 -19.87
CA SER A 319 34.76 -36.83 -19.20
C SER A 319 33.70 -37.92 -18.95
N LYS A 320 33.75 -39.17 -19.45
CA LYS A 320 34.81 -40.18 -19.71
C LYS A 320 35.03 -41.02 -18.45
N LEU A 321 35.09 -42.35 -18.49
CA LEU A 321 34.78 -43.41 -19.48
C LEU A 321 34.52 -44.69 -18.60
N GLU A 322 34.01 -45.85 -18.98
CA GLU A 322 34.05 -46.61 -20.23
C GLU A 322 32.78 -47.45 -20.46
N THR A 323 32.63 -47.97 -21.68
CA THR A 323 31.67 -49.03 -22.02
C THR A 323 32.41 -50.15 -22.73
N GLY A 324 32.06 -51.41 -22.43
CA GLY A 324 32.59 -52.59 -23.09
C GLY A 324 31.45 -53.53 -23.47
N ASP A 325 31.34 -53.84 -24.76
CA ASP A 325 30.38 -54.81 -25.29
C ASP A 325 30.71 -56.25 -24.84
N PHE A 326 29.70 -57.13 -24.76
CA PHE A 326 29.50 -58.19 -25.76
C PHE A 326 28.38 -59.20 -25.40
N ARG A 327 27.49 -59.41 -26.39
CA ARG A 327 26.78 -60.67 -26.78
C ARG A 327 26.06 -61.54 -25.72
N LYS A 328 24.80 -61.86 -26.07
CA LYS A 328 24.00 -63.07 -25.73
C LYS A 328 24.74 -64.21 -24.99
N ILE A 329 24.24 -64.57 -23.81
CA ILE A 329 24.19 -65.96 -23.30
C ILE A 329 22.96 -66.13 -22.38
N LYS A 330 22.69 -67.36 -21.94
CA LYS A 330 21.42 -67.81 -21.33
C LYS A 330 21.23 -67.36 -19.88
N SER A 331 19.98 -67.51 -19.42
CA SER A 331 19.53 -67.55 -18.03
C SER A 331 20.47 -68.28 -17.07
N ASN A 332 20.63 -67.72 -15.87
CA ASN A 332 20.79 -68.47 -14.63
C ASN A 332 20.11 -67.69 -13.50
N ASN A 333 19.51 -68.39 -12.53
CA ASN A 333 18.85 -67.77 -11.38
C ASN A 333 19.90 -67.16 -10.44
N ASN A 334 19.57 -66.02 -9.82
CA ASN A 334 19.92 -65.61 -8.45
C ASN A 334 19.42 -64.18 -8.23
N ASP A 335 18.15 -64.03 -7.86
CA ASP A 335 17.57 -62.71 -7.57
C ASP A 335 18.04 -62.19 -6.20
N THR A 336 18.69 -61.03 -6.18
CA THR A 336 19.04 -60.29 -4.96
C THR A 336 17.82 -59.51 -4.45
N VAL A 337 16.74 -60.23 -4.13
CA VAL A 337 15.47 -59.68 -3.64
C VAL A 337 15.21 -60.21 -2.23
N ILE A 338 14.94 -59.30 -1.30
CA ILE A 338 14.51 -59.62 0.06
C ILE A 338 13.03 -60.00 -0.01
N ASN A 339 12.68 -61.23 0.37
CA ASN A 339 11.28 -61.65 0.42
C ASN A 339 10.68 -61.21 1.76
N LEU A 340 9.97 -60.07 1.73
CA LEU A 340 9.39 -59.45 2.93
C LEU A 340 8.39 -60.38 3.64
N ASP A 341 7.59 -61.16 2.91
CA ASP A 341 6.69 -62.13 3.52
C ASP A 341 7.47 -63.24 4.25
N HIS A 342 8.56 -63.73 3.63
CA HIS A 342 9.41 -64.75 4.25
C HIS A 342 10.16 -64.23 5.48
N LEU A 343 10.59 -62.97 5.46
CA LEU A 343 11.20 -62.30 6.61
C LEU A 343 10.23 -62.11 7.78
N VAL A 344 8.94 -61.86 7.52
CA VAL A 344 7.91 -61.73 8.56
C VAL A 344 7.54 -63.08 9.18
N TYR A 345 7.53 -64.17 8.41
CA TYR A 345 7.13 -65.50 8.92
C TYR A 345 8.29 -66.37 9.43
N ASN A 346 9.52 -66.20 8.90
CA ASN A 346 10.72 -66.97 9.27
C ASN A 346 11.95 -66.04 9.45
N GLU A 347 11.80 -65.00 10.30
CA GLU A 347 12.79 -63.94 10.55
C GLU A 347 14.24 -64.45 10.67
N ARG A 348 14.49 -65.49 11.49
CA ARG A 348 15.84 -66.02 11.73
C ARG A 348 16.50 -66.61 10.48
N ASP A 349 15.76 -67.40 9.70
CA ASP A 349 16.33 -68.14 8.58
C ASP A 349 16.57 -67.20 7.38
N GLU A 350 15.66 -66.25 7.15
CA GLU A 350 15.84 -65.21 6.13
C GLU A 350 16.93 -64.21 6.54
N LEU A 351 17.02 -63.81 7.81
CA LEU A 351 18.11 -62.94 8.30
C LEU A 351 19.47 -63.64 8.24
N GLN A 352 19.56 -64.93 8.61
CA GLN A 352 20.79 -65.71 8.43
C GLN A 352 21.17 -65.79 6.94
N ARG A 353 20.21 -66.03 6.04
CA ARG A 353 20.46 -66.01 4.59
C ARG A 353 20.98 -64.66 4.09
N LEU A 354 20.53 -63.54 4.68
CA LEU A 354 20.99 -62.20 4.31
C LEU A 354 22.39 -61.87 4.89
N ILE A 355 22.74 -62.43 6.05
CA ILE A 355 24.11 -62.38 6.61
C ILE A 355 25.05 -63.24 5.76
N ASP A 356 24.65 -64.46 5.41
CA ASP A 356 25.39 -65.39 4.54
C ASP A 356 25.53 -64.87 3.09
N GLN A 357 24.73 -63.86 2.70
CA GLN A 357 24.79 -63.14 1.43
C GLN A 357 25.55 -61.78 1.53
N GLU A 358 26.17 -61.48 2.68
CA GLU A 358 26.87 -60.20 2.99
C GLU A 358 25.97 -58.94 2.87
N VAL A 359 24.64 -59.10 2.87
CA VAL A 359 23.67 -57.99 2.78
C VAL A 359 23.46 -57.31 4.14
N VAL A 360 23.70 -58.02 5.24
CA VAL A 360 23.54 -57.55 6.63
C VAL A 360 24.75 -57.99 7.47
N ASP A 361 25.35 -57.08 8.25
CA ASP A 361 26.43 -57.43 9.19
C ASP A 361 25.84 -58.08 10.46
N GLY A 362 26.17 -59.36 10.67
CA GLY A 362 25.69 -60.16 11.79
C GLY A 362 26.05 -59.64 13.19
N ASN A 363 26.97 -58.69 13.31
CA ASN A 363 27.31 -58.06 14.60
C ASN A 363 26.32 -56.94 15.01
N SER A 364 25.45 -56.49 14.10
CA SER A 364 24.51 -55.38 14.35
C SER A 364 23.11 -55.86 14.74
N GLN A 365 22.89 -56.07 16.04
CA GLN A 365 21.55 -56.31 16.61
C GLN A 365 21.23 -55.30 17.73
N PRO A 366 19.98 -54.81 17.85
CA PRO A 366 18.83 -55.10 16.98
C PRO A 366 18.90 -54.35 15.64
N LEU A 367 18.46 -55.01 14.56
CA LEU A 367 18.36 -54.41 13.24
C LEU A 367 17.01 -53.70 13.09
N THR A 368 17.00 -52.43 12.67
CA THR A 368 15.76 -51.65 12.48
C THR A 368 15.51 -51.40 10.99
N ILE A 369 14.54 -52.11 10.41
CA ILE A 369 14.16 -51.94 9.01
C ILE A 369 13.23 -50.73 8.88
N ASN A 370 13.79 -49.60 8.45
CA ASN A 370 13.00 -48.42 8.09
C ASN A 370 12.32 -48.66 6.73
N LEU A 371 11.03 -48.99 6.77
CA LEU A 371 10.14 -48.91 5.60
C LEU A 371 10.20 -47.51 4.97
N PRO A 372 9.91 -47.36 3.65
CA PRO A 372 9.94 -46.06 2.98
C PRO A 372 8.91 -45.11 3.60
N SER A 373 9.38 -44.23 4.47
CA SER A 373 8.57 -43.19 5.08
C SER A 373 8.16 -42.16 4.04
N ILE A 374 6.94 -41.61 4.18
CA ILE A 374 6.48 -40.48 3.36
C ILE A 374 7.53 -39.37 3.49
N SER A 375 8.23 -39.11 2.39
CA SER A 375 9.47 -38.33 2.37
C SER A 375 9.26 -36.99 3.06
N LEU A 376 10.14 -36.61 3.99
CA LEU A 376 9.93 -35.44 4.85
C LEU A 376 9.80 -34.13 4.07
N GLU A 377 10.33 -34.12 2.84
CA GLU A 377 10.22 -33.06 1.83
C GLU A 377 8.78 -32.81 1.33
N ARG A 378 7.86 -33.78 1.45
CA ARG A 378 6.43 -33.67 1.09
C ARG A 378 5.56 -33.04 2.19
N ALA A 379 6.07 -32.05 2.91
CA ALA A 379 5.41 -31.52 4.11
C ALA A 379 5.62 -30.02 4.38
N GLY A 380 5.77 -29.22 3.32
CA GLY A 380 5.82 -27.76 3.40
C GLY A 380 5.00 -27.07 2.30
N PRO A 381 4.61 -25.80 2.47
CA PRO A 381 3.93 -25.04 1.42
C PRO A 381 4.88 -24.82 0.24
N GLY A 382 4.52 -25.37 -0.92
CA GLY A 382 5.35 -25.37 -2.12
C GLY A 382 6.10 -26.68 -2.33
N HIS A 383 5.41 -27.73 -2.75
CA HIS A 383 6.05 -28.94 -3.28
C HIS A 383 6.71 -28.62 -4.63
N THR A 384 7.97 -29.03 -4.80
CA THR A 384 8.73 -28.90 -6.06
C THR A 384 8.39 -29.99 -7.09
N LEU A 385 7.56 -30.97 -6.72
CA LEU A 385 7.02 -32.01 -7.59
C LEU A 385 5.51 -32.14 -7.35
N SER A 386 4.71 -31.49 -8.20
CA SER A 386 3.27 -31.76 -8.30
C SER A 386 3.03 -32.99 -9.19
N PRO A 387 2.12 -33.92 -8.82
CA PRO A 387 1.75 -35.06 -9.69
C PRO A 387 0.94 -34.63 -10.94
N PHE A 388 0.63 -33.34 -11.06
CA PHE A 388 -0.16 -32.77 -12.14
C PHE A 388 0.71 -32.01 -13.15
N VAL A 389 0.37 -32.13 -14.42
CA VAL A 389 0.71 -31.14 -15.44
C VAL A 389 -0.18 -29.92 -15.22
N LEU A 390 0.42 -28.78 -14.90
CA LEU A 390 -0.26 -27.50 -14.78
C LEU A 390 -0.57 -26.91 -16.16
N ASN A 391 -1.81 -26.44 -16.35
CA ASN A 391 -2.33 -25.77 -17.54
C ASN A 391 -1.98 -26.44 -18.90
N PRO A 392 -2.32 -27.74 -19.08
CA PRO A 392 -2.06 -28.46 -20.33
C PRO A 392 -2.90 -27.92 -21.49
N SER A 393 -2.25 -27.58 -22.62
CA SER A 393 -2.91 -26.94 -23.78
C SER A 393 -3.98 -27.79 -24.50
N GLU A 394 -4.18 -29.03 -24.08
CA GLU A 394 -5.26 -29.93 -24.48
C GLU A 394 -6.59 -29.59 -23.78
N ILE A 395 -6.54 -29.14 -22.53
CA ILE A 395 -7.74 -28.75 -21.77
C ILE A 395 -8.18 -27.38 -22.27
N ARG A 396 -9.28 -27.37 -23.02
CA ARG A 396 -9.91 -26.17 -23.54
C ARG A 396 -11.40 -26.18 -23.28
N ILE A 397 -11.93 -24.98 -23.06
CA ILE A 397 -13.36 -24.70 -22.93
C ILE A 397 -13.68 -23.58 -23.92
N ILE A 398 -14.77 -23.73 -24.65
CA ILE A 398 -15.22 -22.79 -25.70
C ILE A 398 -16.69 -22.44 -25.49
N ILE A 399 -17.08 -21.21 -25.84
CA ILE A 399 -18.50 -20.85 -25.93
C ILE A 399 -18.95 -21.14 -27.36
N LYS A 400 -20.03 -21.90 -27.51
CA LYS A 400 -20.71 -22.20 -28.78
C LYS A 400 -22.02 -21.43 -28.81
N THR A 401 -22.16 -20.46 -29.71
CA THR A 401 -23.41 -19.74 -29.96
C THR A 401 -24.18 -20.41 -31.10
N ASN A 402 -25.52 -20.45 -31.00
CA ASN A 402 -26.37 -21.03 -32.05
C ASN A 402 -26.69 -20.02 -33.20
N SER A 403 -26.27 -18.76 -33.05
CA SER A 403 -26.44 -17.69 -34.04
C SER A 403 -25.31 -16.65 -33.90
N PRO A 404 -24.62 -16.24 -34.97
CA PRO A 404 -23.59 -15.20 -34.89
C PRO A 404 -24.14 -13.76 -34.97
N ASP A 405 -25.36 -13.56 -35.52
CA ASP A 405 -25.81 -12.25 -36.00
C ASP A 405 -26.77 -11.47 -35.09
N LEU A 406 -27.12 -11.98 -33.90
CA LEU A 406 -27.84 -11.20 -32.89
C LEU A 406 -26.85 -10.61 -31.88
N GLY A 407 -26.60 -9.30 -31.97
CA GLY A 407 -25.75 -8.51 -31.06
C GLY A 407 -26.28 -8.36 -29.62
N TRP A 408 -27.01 -9.37 -29.14
CA TRP A 408 -27.52 -9.54 -27.78
C TRP A 408 -27.08 -10.88 -27.16
N SER A 409 -26.28 -11.69 -27.87
CA SER A 409 -25.47 -12.72 -27.20
C SER A 409 -24.50 -12.00 -26.27
N GLU A 410 -24.72 -12.15 -24.96
CA GLU A 410 -23.85 -11.55 -23.94
C GLU A 410 -22.38 -11.88 -24.22
N ASN A 411 -21.51 -10.86 -24.21
CA ASN A 411 -20.08 -10.98 -24.56
C ASN A 411 -19.27 -11.65 -23.43
N TYR A 412 -19.69 -12.87 -23.09
CA TYR A 412 -19.04 -13.73 -22.13
C TYR A 412 -17.67 -14.20 -22.66
N THR A 413 -16.69 -14.17 -21.77
CA THR A 413 -15.30 -14.56 -21.99
C THR A 413 -14.91 -15.56 -20.92
N ILE A 414 -14.31 -16.69 -21.32
CA ILE A 414 -13.80 -17.67 -20.37
C ILE A 414 -12.41 -17.24 -19.90
N LYS A 415 -12.28 -16.93 -18.61
CA LYS A 415 -10.98 -16.76 -17.93
C LYS A 415 -10.65 -18.09 -17.25
N ASN A 416 -9.81 -18.93 -17.87
CA ASN A 416 -9.31 -20.15 -17.25
C ASN A 416 -8.45 -19.78 -16.03
N LEU A 417 -8.73 -20.35 -14.86
CA LEU A 417 -8.02 -20.05 -13.62
C LEU A 417 -7.05 -21.17 -13.24
N LEU A 418 -7.47 -22.42 -13.44
CA LEU A 418 -6.67 -23.60 -13.14
C LEU A 418 -7.10 -24.74 -14.05
N SER A 419 -6.14 -25.40 -14.68
CA SER A 419 -6.37 -26.68 -15.35
C SER A 419 -5.26 -27.66 -14.97
N LEU A 420 -5.65 -28.88 -14.57
CA LEU A 420 -4.75 -29.93 -14.09
C LEU A 420 -5.01 -31.21 -14.87
N LYS A 421 -3.93 -31.94 -15.18
CA LYS A 421 -3.99 -33.31 -15.71
C LYS A 421 -3.03 -34.20 -14.94
N VAL A 422 -3.51 -35.32 -14.41
CA VAL A 422 -2.67 -36.26 -13.66
C VAL A 422 -1.63 -36.90 -14.59
N MET A 423 -0.37 -36.99 -14.13
CA MET A 423 0.69 -37.65 -14.88
C MET A 423 0.52 -39.18 -14.87
N ALA A 424 0.48 -39.79 -16.06
CA ALA A 424 0.56 -41.24 -16.17
C ALA A 424 1.96 -41.74 -15.76
N ALA A 425 2.02 -42.68 -14.83
CA ALA A 425 3.28 -43.24 -14.33
C ALA A 425 4.01 -44.04 -15.43
N ASN A 426 5.12 -43.50 -15.95
CA ASN A 426 5.90 -44.13 -17.02
C ASN A 426 6.82 -45.28 -16.56
N ASN A 427 6.81 -45.64 -15.27
CA ASN A 427 7.63 -46.72 -14.70
C ASN A 427 6.75 -47.86 -14.18
N LYS A 428 6.99 -49.09 -14.65
CA LYS A 428 6.22 -50.30 -14.31
C LYS A 428 6.57 -50.92 -12.94
N LEU A 429 6.82 -50.10 -11.91
CA LEU A 429 7.19 -50.58 -10.57
C LEU A 429 6.18 -50.26 -9.46
N ASP A 430 5.15 -49.46 -9.72
CA ASP A 430 4.06 -49.24 -8.76
C ASP A 430 2.69 -49.33 -9.43
N GLY A 431 1.73 -49.93 -8.73
CA GLY A 431 0.49 -50.44 -9.34
C GLY A 431 -0.65 -49.43 -9.45
N SER A 432 -0.61 -48.35 -8.66
CA SER A 432 -1.67 -47.36 -8.58
C SER A 432 -1.36 -46.13 -9.43
N SER A 433 -2.02 -45.98 -10.58
CA SER A 433 -2.16 -44.67 -11.21
C SER A 433 -2.99 -43.77 -10.29
N GLU A 434 -2.45 -42.62 -9.91
CA GLU A 434 -3.25 -41.60 -9.23
C GLU A 434 -4.43 -41.16 -10.11
N LEU A 435 -5.58 -40.96 -9.47
CA LEU A 435 -6.82 -40.49 -10.08
C LEU A 435 -7.48 -39.47 -9.16
N PHE A 436 -8.27 -38.57 -9.72
CA PHE A 436 -9.10 -37.67 -8.93
C PHE A 436 -10.27 -38.44 -8.31
N SER A 437 -10.41 -38.35 -6.98
CA SER A 437 -11.47 -39.00 -6.20
C SER A 437 -12.66 -38.07 -5.98
N CYS A 438 -12.42 -36.81 -5.58
CA CYS A 438 -13.46 -35.80 -5.42
C CYS A 438 -12.94 -34.37 -5.62
N SER A 439 -13.87 -33.45 -5.89
CA SER A 439 -13.66 -31.99 -5.97
C SER A 439 -14.79 -31.27 -5.26
N LEU A 440 -14.48 -30.14 -4.58
CA LEU A 440 -15.48 -29.28 -3.92
C LEU A 440 -15.16 -27.80 -4.14
N LEU A 441 -16.18 -27.01 -4.48
CA LEU A 441 -16.12 -25.57 -4.71
C LEU A 441 -16.94 -24.83 -3.65
N LYS A 442 -16.29 -24.01 -2.82
CA LYS A 442 -16.91 -23.27 -1.71
C LYS A 442 -16.66 -21.76 -1.83
N PRO A 443 -17.70 -20.91 -1.89
CA PRO A 443 -17.51 -19.46 -1.80
C PRO A 443 -17.07 -19.05 -0.40
N LEU A 444 -16.29 -17.97 -0.32
CA LEU A 444 -15.92 -17.31 0.92
C LEU A 444 -16.50 -15.89 0.92
N TYR A 445 -17.61 -15.70 1.64
CA TYR A 445 -18.17 -14.38 1.92
C TYR A 445 -17.58 -13.81 3.21
N MET A 446 -17.48 -12.50 3.28
CA MET A 446 -16.93 -11.75 4.42
C MET A 446 -18.03 -10.93 5.10
N ARG A 447 -17.88 -10.65 6.40
CA ARG A 447 -18.83 -9.81 7.17
C ARG A 447 -18.76 -8.31 6.82
N LYS A 448 -17.89 -7.95 5.89
CA LYS A 448 -17.70 -6.61 5.36
C LYS A 448 -17.68 -6.70 3.84
N GLU A 449 -18.05 -5.61 3.20
CA GLU A 449 -17.88 -5.47 1.76
C GLU A 449 -16.39 -5.53 1.43
N CYS A 450 -16.02 -6.44 0.53
CA CYS A 450 -14.65 -6.65 0.07
C CYS A 450 -14.53 -6.48 -1.44
N ASN A 451 -15.65 -6.24 -2.14
CA ASN A 451 -15.67 -6.07 -3.58
C ASN A 451 -16.64 -4.94 -3.98
N THR A 452 -16.09 -3.85 -4.52
CA THR A 452 -16.84 -2.67 -4.98
C THR A 452 -17.25 -2.75 -6.47
N SER A 453 -16.77 -3.74 -7.24
CA SER A 453 -17.04 -3.92 -8.68
C SER A 453 -18.43 -4.49 -9.01
N CYS A 454 -19.47 -4.07 -8.28
CA CYS A 454 -20.77 -4.74 -8.29
C CYS A 454 -22.00 -3.80 -8.21
N LEU A 455 -21.92 -2.61 -8.81
CA LEU A 455 -23.07 -1.70 -8.97
C LEU A 455 -24.02 -2.11 -10.13
N LYS A 456 -23.77 -3.23 -10.82
CA LYS A 456 -24.58 -3.70 -11.97
C LYS A 456 -24.95 -5.17 -11.84
N LYS A 457 -26.23 -5.45 -12.12
CA LYS A 457 -26.79 -6.81 -12.12
C LYS A 457 -26.20 -7.65 -13.26
N SER A 458 -25.69 -8.83 -12.91
CA SER A 458 -25.25 -9.87 -13.83
C SER A 458 -25.95 -11.18 -13.46
N ILE A 459 -26.35 -11.98 -14.45
CA ILE A 459 -27.05 -13.26 -14.22
C ILE A 459 -26.23 -14.21 -13.33
N LEU A 460 -24.90 -14.11 -13.39
CA LEU A 460 -23.96 -14.95 -12.65
C LEU A 460 -23.50 -14.36 -11.31
N ARG A 461 -24.03 -13.19 -10.89
CA ARG A 461 -23.62 -12.54 -9.63
C ARG A 461 -24.85 -12.21 -8.80
N SER A 462 -25.00 -12.87 -7.66
CA SER A 462 -26.03 -12.56 -6.68
C SER A 462 -25.79 -11.20 -6.00
N ASP A 463 -26.79 -10.68 -5.29
CA ASP A 463 -26.66 -9.45 -4.49
C ASP A 463 -25.58 -9.56 -3.37
N LYS A 464 -25.06 -10.78 -3.11
CA LYS A 464 -24.05 -11.06 -2.08
C LYS A 464 -22.61 -11.00 -2.62
N TYR A 465 -22.44 -10.72 -3.92
CA TYR A 465 -21.14 -10.66 -4.58
C TYR A 465 -20.23 -9.52 -4.08
N THR A 466 -20.80 -8.47 -3.49
CA THR A 466 -20.07 -7.40 -2.78
C THR A 466 -19.32 -7.89 -1.53
N TYR A 467 -19.84 -8.95 -0.91
CA TYR A 467 -19.26 -9.62 0.26
C TYR A 467 -18.35 -10.81 -0.12
N LEU A 468 -18.33 -11.23 -1.39
CA LEU A 468 -17.49 -12.34 -1.85
C LEU A 468 -16.02 -11.91 -1.92
N GLN A 469 -15.16 -12.52 -1.09
CA GLN A 469 -13.71 -12.38 -1.23
C GLN A 469 -13.21 -13.22 -2.42
N GLY A 470 -13.73 -14.43 -2.56
CA GLY A 470 -13.27 -15.41 -3.54
C GLY A 470 -13.89 -16.78 -3.35
N VAL A 471 -13.43 -17.75 -4.14
CA VAL A 471 -13.93 -19.12 -4.13
C VAL A 471 -12.78 -20.09 -3.91
N SER A 472 -12.93 -20.96 -2.90
CA SER A 472 -11.97 -22.01 -2.59
C SER A 472 -12.33 -23.29 -3.35
N CYS A 473 -11.36 -23.92 -4.00
CA CYS A 473 -11.52 -25.22 -4.64
C CYS A 473 -10.65 -26.25 -3.93
N PHE A 474 -11.27 -27.30 -3.42
CA PHE A 474 -10.59 -28.46 -2.85
C PHE A 474 -10.62 -29.63 -3.83
N LEU A 475 -9.51 -30.37 -3.93
CA LEU A 475 -9.32 -31.45 -4.89
C LEU A 475 -8.57 -32.61 -4.23
N CYS A 476 -9.07 -33.84 -4.37
CA CYS A 476 -8.40 -35.02 -3.85
C CYS A 476 -7.88 -35.93 -4.95
N THR A 477 -6.66 -36.42 -4.77
CA THR A 477 -6.23 -37.73 -5.29
C THR A 477 -6.63 -38.82 -4.29
N LEU A 478 -6.08 -40.03 -4.44
CA LEU A 478 -6.27 -41.09 -3.46
C LEU A 478 -5.53 -40.80 -2.13
N GLN A 479 -4.34 -40.18 -2.16
CA GLN A 479 -3.46 -40.04 -0.98
C GLN A 479 -3.27 -38.58 -0.49
N GLU A 480 -3.43 -37.59 -1.37
CA GLU A 480 -3.22 -36.17 -1.05
C GLU A 480 -4.41 -35.30 -1.51
N GLY A 481 -4.79 -34.33 -0.66
CA GLY A 481 -5.79 -33.31 -0.97
C GLY A 481 -5.16 -31.92 -1.10
N TYR A 482 -5.58 -31.14 -2.09
CA TYR A 482 -5.00 -29.84 -2.45
C TYR A 482 -6.05 -28.74 -2.33
N LEU A 483 -5.74 -27.68 -1.59
CA LEU A 483 -6.62 -26.53 -1.41
C LEU A 483 -6.12 -25.33 -2.23
N TYR A 484 -6.88 -24.95 -3.25
CA TYR A 484 -6.70 -23.74 -4.04
C TYR A 484 -7.71 -22.67 -3.61
N HIS A 485 -7.40 -21.40 -3.86
CA HIS A 485 -8.35 -20.29 -3.69
C HIS A 485 -8.18 -19.26 -4.80
N PHE A 486 -9.30 -18.77 -5.32
CA PHE A 486 -9.36 -17.79 -6.40
C PHE A 486 -10.07 -16.52 -5.91
N SER A 487 -9.38 -15.38 -5.89
CA SER A 487 -9.99 -14.11 -5.49
C SER A 487 -11.06 -13.65 -6.50
N ALA A 488 -12.12 -13.01 -6.02
CA ALA A 488 -13.12 -12.35 -6.85
C ALA A 488 -12.56 -11.09 -7.54
N THR A 489 -11.55 -10.44 -6.95
CA THR A 489 -11.00 -9.17 -7.44
C THR A 489 -9.80 -9.33 -8.37
N SER A 490 -9.05 -10.45 -8.31
CA SER A 490 -7.92 -10.67 -9.22
C SER A 490 -8.40 -11.10 -10.61
N SER A 491 -7.98 -10.37 -11.64
CA SER A 491 -8.23 -10.67 -13.05
C SER A 491 -7.18 -11.60 -13.67
N ASN A 492 -6.06 -11.81 -13.00
CA ASN A 492 -4.92 -12.59 -13.48
C ASN A 492 -5.19 -14.11 -13.41
N PRO A 493 -5.01 -14.87 -14.51
CA PRO A 493 -5.12 -16.33 -14.51
C PRO A 493 -3.87 -17.05 -13.96
N THR A 494 -2.82 -16.31 -13.60
CA THR A 494 -1.53 -16.84 -13.10
C THR A 494 -1.50 -17.08 -11.60
N ASP A 495 -2.43 -16.51 -10.85
CA ASP A 495 -2.30 -16.33 -9.40
C ASP A 495 -2.89 -17.53 -8.61
N ALA A 496 -3.11 -18.65 -9.29
CA ALA A 496 -3.70 -19.89 -8.79
C ALA A 496 -2.76 -20.69 -7.87
N THR A 497 -2.45 -20.12 -6.71
CA THR A 497 -1.59 -20.76 -5.72
C THR A 497 -2.31 -21.89 -4.95
N CYS A 498 -1.66 -23.05 -4.84
CA CYS A 498 -2.08 -24.09 -3.89
C CYS A 498 -1.70 -23.62 -2.47
N LEU A 499 -2.70 -23.39 -1.61
CA LEU A 499 -2.50 -22.85 -0.27
C LEU A 499 -1.85 -23.86 0.68
N THR A 500 -2.23 -25.13 0.57
CA THR A 500 -1.74 -26.22 1.43
C THR A 500 -2.09 -27.59 0.81
N THR A 501 -1.31 -28.60 1.18
CA THR A 501 -1.55 -30.02 0.88
C THR A 501 -1.96 -30.76 2.16
N TYR A 502 -2.90 -31.69 2.04
CA TYR A 502 -3.42 -32.54 3.11
C TYR A 502 -3.07 -34.00 2.79
N PRO A 503 -2.05 -34.60 3.44
CA PRO A 503 -1.77 -36.02 3.31
C PRO A 503 -2.73 -36.81 4.21
N PHE A 504 -3.46 -37.75 3.61
CA PHE A 504 -4.43 -38.63 4.28
C PHE A 504 -3.77 -39.88 4.88
N THR A 505 -4.40 -40.53 5.86
CA THR A 505 -3.77 -41.73 6.49
C THR A 505 -4.04 -43.03 5.74
N ALA A 506 -5.07 -43.05 4.90
CA ALA A 506 -5.45 -44.13 3.99
C ALA A 506 -6.15 -43.56 2.74
N PRO A 507 -6.47 -44.35 1.69
CA PRO A 507 -7.10 -43.84 0.47
C PRO A 507 -8.43 -43.12 0.73
N VAL A 508 -8.60 -41.91 0.17
CA VAL A 508 -9.84 -41.10 0.29
C VAL A 508 -10.89 -41.51 -0.73
N ASN A 509 -12.11 -41.76 -0.22
CA ASN A 509 -13.30 -42.01 -1.02
C ASN A 509 -14.18 -40.75 -1.14
N HIS A 510 -14.39 -40.02 -0.04
CA HIS A 510 -15.24 -38.83 0.00
C HIS A 510 -14.67 -37.75 0.93
N VAL A 511 -15.06 -36.49 0.70
CA VAL A 511 -14.67 -35.35 1.54
C VAL A 511 -15.87 -34.44 1.81
N ALA A 512 -15.88 -33.83 2.99
CA ALA A 512 -16.71 -32.68 3.31
C ALA A 512 -15.82 -31.52 3.79
N LEU A 513 -15.85 -30.41 3.06
CA LEU A 513 -15.24 -29.16 3.50
C LEU A 513 -16.24 -28.39 4.37
N GLU A 514 -16.00 -28.43 5.69
CA GLU A 514 -16.69 -27.64 6.71
C GLU A 514 -16.13 -26.20 6.71
N HIS A 515 -16.61 -25.36 7.61
CA HIS A 515 -16.26 -23.94 7.68
C HIS A 515 -14.87 -23.69 8.31
N THR A 516 -14.43 -24.62 9.18
CA THR A 516 -13.21 -24.53 9.99
C THR A 516 -12.39 -25.82 10.01
N ALA A 517 -13.00 -26.95 9.65
CA ALA A 517 -12.34 -28.24 9.45
C ALA A 517 -12.47 -28.78 8.02
N LEU A 518 -11.58 -29.69 7.65
CA LEU A 518 -11.71 -30.58 6.49
C LEU A 518 -12.00 -31.99 7.01
N HIS A 519 -13.16 -32.58 6.70
CA HIS A 519 -13.44 -33.99 7.00
C HIS A 519 -13.16 -34.85 5.78
N ALA A 520 -12.30 -35.85 5.93
CA ALA A 520 -11.97 -36.81 4.87
C ALA A 520 -12.40 -38.21 5.30
N LEU A 521 -13.15 -38.91 4.45
CA LEU A 521 -13.51 -40.30 4.64
C LEU A 521 -12.50 -41.17 3.87
N THR A 522 -11.61 -41.81 4.62
CA THR A 522 -10.65 -42.79 4.11
C THR A 522 -11.14 -44.22 4.34
N GLU A 523 -10.46 -45.19 3.74
CA GLU A 523 -10.68 -46.62 4.03
C GLU A 523 -10.45 -46.98 5.51
N ALA A 524 -9.67 -46.18 6.25
CA ALA A 524 -9.43 -46.36 7.68
C ALA A 524 -10.51 -45.71 8.58
N GLY A 525 -11.32 -44.79 8.04
CA GLY A 525 -12.42 -44.14 8.75
C GLY A 525 -12.58 -42.66 8.43
N LEU A 526 -13.09 -41.90 9.39
CA LEU A 526 -13.29 -40.46 9.28
C LEU A 526 -12.12 -39.70 9.94
N GLU A 527 -11.35 -39.02 9.10
CA GLU A 527 -10.28 -38.09 9.46
C GLU A 527 -10.82 -36.65 9.48
N SER A 528 -10.22 -35.77 10.27
CA SER A 528 -10.63 -34.36 10.38
C SER A 528 -9.43 -33.45 10.62
N TYR A 529 -9.22 -32.47 9.74
CA TYR A 529 -8.01 -31.62 9.69
C TYR A 529 -8.31 -30.12 9.83
N THR A 530 -7.33 -29.31 10.22
CA THR A 530 -7.44 -27.84 10.32
C THR A 530 -7.33 -27.11 8.97
N LEU A 531 -8.02 -25.97 8.81
CA LEU A 531 -8.03 -25.19 7.57
C LEU A 531 -7.03 -24.01 7.55
N ARG A 532 -6.11 -24.02 6.58
CA ARG A 532 -5.15 -22.92 6.30
C ARG A 532 -5.77 -21.71 5.59
N LEU A 533 -7.03 -21.78 5.13
CA LEU A 533 -7.74 -20.68 4.43
C LEU A 533 -7.70 -19.36 5.22
N SER A 534 -7.87 -19.45 6.54
CA SER A 534 -7.61 -18.42 7.56
C SER A 534 -6.35 -17.56 7.34
N HIS A 535 -5.24 -18.18 6.92
CA HIS A 535 -3.95 -17.51 6.72
C HIS A 535 -3.90 -16.79 5.37
N HIS A 536 -4.60 -17.30 4.36
CA HIS A 536 -4.79 -16.62 3.07
C HIS A 536 -5.60 -15.33 3.25
N VAL A 537 -6.72 -15.40 4.00
CA VAL A 537 -7.52 -14.20 4.36
C VAL A 537 -6.65 -13.16 5.08
N ALA A 538 -5.84 -13.58 6.05
CA ALA A 538 -4.96 -12.70 6.80
C ALA A 538 -3.92 -11.95 5.94
N ARG A 539 -3.41 -12.60 4.89
CA ARG A 539 -2.44 -12.03 3.94
C ARG A 539 -3.09 -11.17 2.86
N MET A 540 -4.35 -11.43 2.52
CA MET A 540 -5.09 -10.72 1.48
C MET A 540 -5.85 -9.49 1.99
N SER A 541 -6.05 -9.36 3.31
CA SER A 541 -6.63 -8.16 3.93
C SER A 541 -5.63 -7.00 3.97
N ASN A 542 -5.23 -6.54 2.79
CA ASN A 542 -4.55 -5.25 2.61
C ASN A 542 -5.54 -4.13 2.96
N ASP A 543 -5.44 -3.55 4.16
CA ASP A 543 -5.70 -2.12 4.31
C ASP A 543 -5.25 -1.53 5.67
N ILE A 544 -4.68 -0.32 5.58
CA ILE A 544 -4.59 0.73 6.60
C ILE A 544 -3.71 0.47 7.85
N GLU A 545 -3.54 -0.77 8.35
CA GLU A 545 -2.68 -1.05 9.52
C GLU A 545 -1.85 -2.34 9.38
N ASN A 546 -0.51 -2.22 9.36
CA ASN A 546 0.43 -3.36 9.42
C ASN A 546 0.13 -4.34 10.58
N VAL A 547 -0.45 -3.81 11.67
CA VAL A 547 -0.93 -4.56 12.86
C VAL A 547 -1.81 -5.77 12.52
N ARG A 548 -2.58 -5.72 11.42
CA ARG A 548 -3.56 -6.77 11.09
C ARG A 548 -3.02 -7.91 10.24
N VAL A 549 -1.86 -7.75 9.60
CA VAL A 549 -1.33 -8.74 8.64
C VAL A 549 -0.77 -9.98 9.37
N THR A 550 -0.29 -9.83 10.60
CA THR A 550 0.34 -10.91 11.37
C THR A 550 -0.58 -12.11 11.54
N CYS A 551 -0.09 -13.29 11.19
CA CYS A 551 -0.71 -14.59 11.40
C CYS A 551 0.38 -15.64 11.67
N PRO A 552 0.04 -16.84 12.19
CA PRO A 552 0.98 -17.95 12.28
C PRO A 552 1.60 -18.30 10.92
N SER A 553 2.77 -18.96 10.92
CA SER A 553 3.43 -19.31 9.66
C SER A 553 2.65 -20.38 8.89
N VAL A 554 2.46 -20.14 7.59
CA VAL A 554 1.92 -21.14 6.64
C VAL A 554 2.90 -22.31 6.45
N SER A 555 4.16 -22.18 6.89
CA SER A 555 5.17 -23.25 6.83
C SER A 555 4.93 -24.41 7.81
N GLU A 556 3.93 -24.34 8.68
CA GLU A 556 3.62 -25.41 9.63
C GLU A 556 2.61 -26.41 9.04
N PRO A 557 2.85 -27.73 9.18
CA PRO A 557 1.97 -28.76 8.65
C PRO A 557 0.59 -28.67 9.29
N VAL A 558 -0.47 -29.05 8.57
CA VAL A 558 -1.83 -29.10 9.14
C VAL A 558 -1.91 -30.11 10.30
N CYS A 559 -2.88 -29.92 11.21
CA CYS A 559 -3.15 -30.83 12.32
C CYS A 559 -4.31 -31.77 11.97
N LEU A 560 -4.13 -33.09 12.22
CA LEU A 560 -5.22 -34.07 12.26
C LEU A 560 -5.87 -33.98 13.65
N ILE A 561 -6.99 -33.27 13.74
CA ILE A 561 -7.72 -32.97 14.97
C ILE A 561 -8.76 -34.04 15.36
N GLY A 562 -9.12 -34.93 14.44
CA GLY A 562 -10.02 -36.06 14.71
C GLY A 562 -9.73 -37.26 13.83
N LEU A 563 -9.83 -38.45 14.41
CA LEU A 563 -9.73 -39.74 13.73
C LEU A 563 -10.74 -40.68 14.40
N ARG A 564 -11.72 -41.21 13.66
CA ARG A 564 -12.72 -42.16 14.17
C ARG A 564 -12.99 -43.26 13.14
N PRO A 565 -12.81 -44.56 13.46
CA PRO A 565 -13.06 -45.64 12.53
C PRO A 565 -14.56 -45.78 12.26
N PHE A 566 -14.91 -45.99 10.99
CA PHE A 566 -16.26 -46.33 10.54
C PHE A 566 -16.16 -47.34 9.39
N LEU A 567 -17.14 -48.23 9.26
CA LEU A 567 -17.12 -49.35 8.33
C LEU A 567 -18.23 -49.21 7.27
N GLY A 568 -17.93 -49.61 6.03
CA GLY A 568 -18.92 -49.74 4.95
C GLY A 568 -19.54 -48.44 4.42
N ILE A 569 -19.02 -47.25 4.76
CA ILE A 569 -19.57 -45.97 4.31
C ILE A 569 -19.42 -45.81 2.80
N GLN A 570 -20.54 -45.62 2.12
CA GLN A 570 -20.64 -45.40 0.67
C GLN A 570 -20.79 -43.92 0.31
N LYS A 571 -21.18 -43.06 1.25
CA LYS A 571 -21.36 -41.62 1.01
C LYS A 571 -21.21 -40.77 2.27
N LEU A 572 -20.58 -39.59 2.10
CA LEU A 572 -20.44 -38.52 3.08
C LEU A 572 -21.28 -37.31 2.61
N LEU A 573 -22.01 -36.68 3.53
CA LEU A 573 -22.79 -35.45 3.31
C LEU A 573 -22.61 -34.50 4.51
N HIS A 574 -22.68 -33.18 4.29
CA HIS A 574 -22.41 -32.16 5.32
C HIS A 574 -23.48 -31.06 5.34
N SER A 575 -24.02 -30.81 6.53
CA SER A 575 -24.93 -29.71 6.86
C SER A 575 -24.26 -28.72 7.83
N LYS A 576 -24.92 -27.61 8.19
CA LYS A 576 -24.38 -26.58 9.08
C LYS A 576 -24.05 -27.12 10.48
N ASN A 577 -24.85 -28.05 11.01
CA ASN A 577 -24.66 -28.64 12.35
C ASN A 577 -24.43 -30.17 12.35
N TYR A 578 -24.50 -30.84 11.19
CA TYR A 578 -24.49 -32.31 11.10
C TYR A 578 -23.58 -32.83 10.00
N LEU A 579 -22.82 -33.88 10.30
CA LEU A 579 -22.07 -34.66 9.32
C LEU A 579 -22.73 -36.03 9.15
N ILE A 580 -23.14 -36.36 7.94
CA ILE A 580 -24.01 -37.49 7.62
C ILE A 580 -23.22 -38.57 6.88
N LEU A 581 -23.30 -39.80 7.37
CA LEU A 581 -22.62 -40.96 6.82
C LEU A 581 -23.67 -42.01 6.42
N LEU A 582 -23.65 -42.44 5.16
CA LEU A 582 -24.51 -43.52 4.67
C LEU A 582 -23.66 -44.79 4.50
N ALA A 583 -23.87 -45.77 5.38
CA ALA A 583 -23.17 -47.05 5.35
C ALA A 583 -24.03 -48.16 4.75
N LYS A 584 -23.39 -49.03 3.95
CA LYS A 584 -24.00 -50.24 3.41
C LYS A 584 -23.44 -51.46 4.15
N ALA A 585 -24.31 -52.15 4.87
CA ALA A 585 -24.07 -53.50 5.36
C ALA A 585 -24.55 -54.53 4.32
N GLU A 586 -24.31 -55.82 4.56
CA GLU A 586 -24.62 -56.90 3.60
C GLU A 586 -26.08 -56.88 3.09
N ASN A 587 -27.05 -56.58 3.98
CA ASN A 587 -28.48 -56.64 3.70
C ASN A 587 -29.26 -55.36 4.10
N SER A 588 -28.59 -54.27 4.50
CA SER A 588 -29.27 -53.05 4.95
C SER A 588 -28.40 -51.80 4.80
N TRP A 589 -29.03 -50.63 4.70
CA TRP A 589 -28.37 -49.34 4.79
C TRP A 589 -28.58 -48.69 6.17
N THR A 590 -27.54 -48.03 6.67
CA THR A 590 -27.54 -47.35 7.98
C THR A 590 -27.13 -45.89 7.78
N LEU A 591 -28.01 -45.00 8.24
CA LEU A 591 -27.80 -43.58 8.37
C LEU A 591 -27.17 -43.28 9.74
N TYR A 592 -26.00 -42.65 9.74
CA TYR A 592 -25.43 -41.99 10.92
C TYR A 592 -25.49 -40.48 10.72
N SER A 593 -26.11 -39.77 11.66
CA SER A 593 -26.01 -38.31 11.77
C SER A 593 -25.11 -37.97 12.97
N LEU A 594 -23.92 -37.44 12.69
CA LEU A 594 -22.97 -36.99 13.70
C LEU A 594 -23.16 -35.50 13.97
N ILE A 595 -23.38 -35.13 15.23
CA ILE A 595 -23.61 -33.74 15.62
C ILE A 595 -22.27 -33.01 15.75
N LEU A 596 -22.04 -31.99 14.92
CA LEU A 596 -20.78 -31.24 14.92
C LEU A 596 -20.61 -30.44 16.23
N PRO A 597 -19.37 -30.29 16.75
CA PRO A 597 -19.10 -29.41 17.88
C PRO A 597 -19.35 -27.95 17.51
N LYS A 598 -19.87 -27.16 18.45
CA LYS A 598 -19.85 -25.70 18.30
C LYS A 598 -18.41 -25.19 18.32
N LEU A 599 -18.14 -24.19 17.48
CA LEU A 599 -16.81 -23.60 17.29
C LEU A 599 -16.10 -23.25 18.61
N GLU A 600 -16.83 -22.70 19.58
CA GLU A 600 -16.25 -22.32 20.87
C GLU A 600 -15.79 -23.52 21.68
N ASN A 601 -16.48 -24.67 21.58
CA ASN A 601 -16.08 -25.92 22.22
C ASN A 601 -14.78 -26.43 21.60
N LEU A 602 -14.73 -26.51 20.26
CA LEU A 602 -13.54 -26.94 19.53
C LEU A 602 -12.32 -26.05 19.83
N TYR A 603 -12.52 -24.73 19.93
CA TYR A 603 -11.48 -23.79 20.37
C TYR A 603 -11.01 -24.07 21.81
N TYR A 604 -11.92 -24.34 22.75
CA TYR A 604 -11.54 -24.68 24.13
C TYR A 604 -10.83 -26.04 24.22
N ASP A 605 -11.23 -27.04 23.43
CA ASP A 605 -10.59 -28.35 23.41
C ASP A 605 -9.17 -28.27 22.82
N VAL A 606 -8.98 -27.53 21.72
CA VAL A 606 -7.65 -27.19 21.19
C VAL A 606 -6.81 -26.44 22.23
N LEU A 607 -7.37 -25.46 22.95
CA LEU A 607 -6.65 -24.75 24.02
C LEU A 607 -6.29 -25.64 25.21
N ASN A 608 -7.14 -26.62 25.56
CA ASN A 608 -6.89 -27.54 26.67
C ASN A 608 -5.79 -28.54 26.31
N ALA A 609 -5.78 -29.07 25.08
CA ALA A 609 -4.64 -29.82 24.55
C ALA A 609 -3.37 -28.95 24.50
N ALA A 610 -3.46 -27.69 24.05
CA ALA A 610 -2.31 -26.79 24.03
C ALA A 610 -1.70 -26.61 25.45
N ARG A 611 -2.55 -26.44 26.46
CA ARG A 611 -2.12 -26.26 27.86
C ARG A 611 -1.35 -27.46 28.43
N SER A 612 -1.70 -28.71 28.10
CA SER A 612 -0.95 -29.89 28.56
C SER A 612 0.45 -29.96 27.94
N HIS A 613 0.63 -29.42 26.73
CA HIS A 613 1.93 -29.34 26.05
C HIS A 613 2.80 -28.14 26.44
N LYS A 614 2.27 -27.19 27.25
CA LYS A 614 2.95 -25.91 27.55
C LYS A 614 4.34 -26.05 28.19
N SER A 615 4.55 -27.05 29.05
CA SER A 615 5.84 -27.33 29.69
C SER A 615 6.65 -28.45 29.02
N SER A 616 6.00 -29.37 28.31
CA SER A 616 6.65 -30.53 27.70
C SER A 616 7.12 -30.31 26.27
N SER A 617 6.49 -29.39 25.53
CA SER A 617 6.78 -29.13 24.11
C SER A 617 6.30 -27.72 23.69
N PRO A 618 7.09 -26.66 23.95
CA PRO A 618 6.74 -25.29 23.59
C PRO A 618 6.39 -25.09 22.09
N SER A 619 7.00 -25.86 21.20
CA SER A 619 6.72 -25.87 19.75
C SER A 619 5.41 -26.59 19.37
N THR A 620 4.86 -27.43 20.24
CA THR A 620 3.49 -27.98 20.12
C THR A 620 2.48 -26.98 20.66
N TYR A 621 2.79 -26.34 21.80
CA TYR A 621 1.97 -25.26 22.36
C TYR A 621 1.80 -24.09 21.38
N ARG A 622 2.91 -23.59 20.78
CA ARG A 622 2.87 -22.49 19.79
C ARG A 622 2.02 -22.84 18.57
N HIS A 623 2.20 -24.01 17.99
CA HIS A 623 1.44 -24.44 16.81
C HIS A 623 -0.05 -24.57 17.13
N LEU A 624 -0.44 -25.20 18.25
CA LEU A 624 -1.84 -25.32 18.65
C LEU A 624 -2.51 -23.98 18.96
N LEU A 625 -1.79 -23.03 19.57
CA LEU A 625 -2.29 -21.64 19.69
C LEU A 625 -2.48 -20.98 18.32
N GLY A 626 -1.60 -21.27 17.35
CA GLY A 626 -1.72 -20.84 15.98
C GLY A 626 -2.97 -21.39 15.28
N GLU A 627 -3.21 -22.70 15.36
CA GLU A 627 -4.42 -23.34 14.82
C GLU A 627 -5.69 -22.78 15.45
N ALA A 628 -5.71 -22.64 16.79
CA ALA A 628 -6.84 -22.06 17.53
C ALA A 628 -7.14 -20.61 17.11
N HIS A 629 -6.09 -19.80 16.91
CA HIS A 629 -6.21 -18.44 16.42
C HIS A 629 -6.74 -18.39 14.99
N ALA A 630 -6.18 -19.21 14.10
CA ALA A 630 -6.56 -19.29 12.70
C ALA A 630 -8.04 -19.66 12.52
N LEU A 631 -8.51 -20.66 13.27
CA LEU A 631 -9.89 -21.12 13.33
C LEU A 631 -10.86 -20.01 13.79
N ILE A 632 -10.55 -19.33 14.91
CA ILE A 632 -11.40 -18.24 15.42
C ILE A 632 -11.36 -17.01 14.51
N ARG A 633 -10.21 -16.70 13.89
CA ARG A 633 -10.07 -15.56 12.96
C ARG A 633 -10.95 -15.73 11.72
N LEU A 634 -10.89 -16.88 11.06
CA LEU A 634 -11.72 -17.15 9.88
C LEU A 634 -13.21 -17.02 10.23
N ALA A 635 -13.64 -17.64 11.33
CA ALA A 635 -15.03 -17.57 11.78
C ALA A 635 -15.48 -16.17 12.20
N LYS A 636 -14.59 -15.34 12.75
CA LYS A 636 -14.87 -13.94 13.12
C LYS A 636 -15.12 -13.06 11.90
N ASP A 637 -14.36 -13.26 10.82
CA ASP A 637 -14.33 -12.34 9.68
C ASP A 637 -15.19 -12.81 8.49
N ALA A 638 -15.45 -14.11 8.36
CA ALA A 638 -16.27 -14.70 7.30
C ALA A 638 -17.78 -14.78 7.63
N VAL A 639 -18.59 -14.97 6.57
CA VAL A 639 -19.99 -15.40 6.57
C VAL A 639 -20.09 -16.69 5.75
N TYR A 640 -20.78 -17.69 6.28
CA TYR A 640 -20.66 -19.07 5.79
C TYR A 640 -21.87 -19.58 4.99
N ASN A 641 -23.00 -18.89 5.05
CA ASN A 641 -24.28 -19.36 4.51
C ASN A 641 -24.95 -18.28 3.66
N CYS A 642 -25.73 -18.71 2.65
CA CYS A 642 -26.55 -17.80 1.85
C CYS A 642 -27.68 -17.15 2.68
N SER A 643 -28.23 -17.85 3.67
CA SER A 643 -29.27 -17.35 4.59
C SER A 643 -28.79 -16.21 5.50
N ASP A 644 -27.62 -16.39 6.11
CA ASP A 644 -27.16 -15.64 7.29
C ASP A 644 -26.85 -14.15 7.03
N ILE A 645 -26.90 -13.69 5.78
CA ILE A 645 -26.75 -12.27 5.40
C ILE A 645 -28.06 -11.49 5.58
N ASN A 646 -29.21 -12.17 5.56
CA ASN A 646 -30.52 -11.52 5.71
C ASN A 646 -30.97 -11.43 7.19
N GLU A 647 -30.40 -12.23 8.09
CA GLU A 647 -30.75 -12.29 9.51
C GLU A 647 -29.93 -11.27 10.34
N PHE A 648 -30.17 -9.97 10.10
CA PHE A 648 -29.61 -8.85 10.86
C PHE A 648 -30.24 -8.67 12.26
N ASP A 649 -30.59 -9.78 12.92
CA ASP A 649 -31.23 -9.81 14.24
C ASP A 649 -30.23 -9.66 15.41
N ASP A 650 -30.70 -9.13 16.54
CA ASP A 650 -29.91 -8.88 17.76
C ASP A 650 -29.17 -10.11 18.33
N ILE A 651 -29.57 -11.31 17.94
CA ILE A 651 -28.93 -12.58 18.32
C ILE A 651 -27.57 -12.72 17.60
N ALA A 652 -27.47 -12.31 16.34
CA ALA A 652 -26.24 -12.33 15.57
C ALA A 652 -25.18 -11.40 16.19
N ASN A 653 -25.60 -10.22 16.66
CA ASN A 653 -24.74 -9.26 17.35
C ASN A 653 -24.14 -9.83 18.65
N LYS A 654 -24.92 -10.56 19.45
CA LYS A 654 -24.43 -11.22 20.68
C LYS A 654 -23.40 -12.31 20.39
N ASN A 655 -23.65 -13.15 19.39
CA ASN A 655 -22.70 -14.18 18.96
C ASN A 655 -21.43 -13.57 18.34
N GLY A 656 -21.56 -12.49 17.56
CA GLY A 656 -20.44 -11.71 17.04
C GLY A 656 -19.56 -11.10 18.14
N LEU A 657 -20.15 -10.54 19.19
CA LEU A 657 -19.42 -10.02 20.34
C LEU A 657 -18.72 -11.14 21.13
N LYS A 658 -19.38 -12.28 21.36
CA LYS A 658 -18.75 -13.45 22.00
C LYS A 658 -17.54 -13.94 21.22
N LEU A 659 -17.66 -14.06 19.89
CA LEU A 659 -16.59 -14.51 19.01
C LEU A 659 -15.44 -13.48 18.92
N LYS A 660 -15.75 -12.18 18.93
CA LYS A 660 -14.75 -11.11 19.07
C LYS A 660 -13.98 -11.23 20.40
N ASN A 661 -14.65 -11.53 21.51
CA ASN A 661 -13.99 -11.70 22.80
C ASN A 661 -13.07 -12.94 22.81
N LEU A 662 -13.46 -14.04 22.16
CA LEU A 662 -12.59 -15.22 21.97
C LEU A 662 -11.39 -14.90 21.07
N TYR A 663 -11.58 -14.13 19.99
CA TYR A 663 -10.50 -13.65 19.13
C TYR A 663 -9.51 -12.78 19.91
N ASN A 664 -9.99 -11.81 20.68
CA ASN A 664 -9.14 -10.96 21.52
C ASN A 664 -8.36 -11.80 22.56
N GLN A 665 -9.01 -12.79 23.19
CA GLN A 665 -8.35 -13.73 24.10
C GLN A 665 -7.27 -14.55 23.39
N SER A 666 -7.54 -15.05 22.18
CA SER A 666 -6.58 -15.79 21.35
C SER A 666 -5.35 -14.94 21.02
N CYS A 667 -5.56 -13.69 20.60
CA CYS A 667 -4.48 -12.74 20.32
C CYS A 667 -3.62 -12.49 21.57
N ALA A 668 -4.25 -12.25 22.72
CA ALA A 668 -3.54 -12.07 23.98
C ALA A 668 -2.78 -13.34 24.43
N LEU A 669 -3.26 -14.55 24.12
CA LEU A 669 -2.55 -15.80 24.40
C LEU A 669 -1.35 -16.04 23.48
N LEU A 670 -1.37 -15.54 22.24
CA LEU A 670 -0.20 -15.52 21.37
C LEU A 670 0.81 -14.46 21.81
N GLY A 671 0.36 -13.25 22.18
CA GLY A 671 1.23 -12.23 22.79
C GLY A 671 1.93 -12.74 24.06
N ASP A 672 1.19 -13.42 24.93
CA ASP A 672 1.69 -14.08 26.16
C ASP A 672 2.74 -15.18 25.88
N TYR A 673 2.74 -15.78 24.70
CA TYR A 673 3.75 -16.73 24.27
C TYR A 673 4.98 -15.99 23.74
N TYR A 674 4.80 -15.12 22.75
CA TYR A 674 5.90 -14.46 22.05
C TYR A 674 6.74 -13.55 22.98
N ILE A 675 6.12 -12.84 23.93
CA ILE A 675 6.85 -12.04 24.93
C ILE A 675 7.78 -12.89 25.83
N ARG A 676 7.47 -14.19 25.97
CA ARG A 676 8.18 -15.18 26.78
C ARG A 676 9.07 -16.12 25.96
N SER A 677 9.20 -15.92 24.65
CA SER A 677 10.05 -16.80 23.83
C SER A 677 11.52 -16.65 24.21
N GLU A 678 12.28 -17.73 24.06
CA GLU A 678 13.74 -17.76 24.29
C GLU A 678 14.52 -17.18 23.11
N TYR A 679 13.85 -16.87 21.99
CA TYR A 679 14.45 -16.32 20.78
C TYR A 679 14.15 -14.83 20.62
N ASP A 680 15.18 -13.99 20.49
CA ASP A 680 15.05 -12.54 20.27
C ASP A 680 14.11 -12.20 19.09
N SER A 681 14.17 -12.98 18.01
CA SER A 681 13.35 -12.80 16.80
C SER A 681 11.84 -13.05 17.00
N ASP A 682 11.46 -13.74 18.08
CA ASP A 682 10.06 -14.01 18.39
C ASP A 682 9.39 -12.83 19.09
N TRP A 683 10.14 -11.95 19.75
CA TRP A 683 9.60 -10.87 20.58
C TRP A 683 8.84 -9.83 19.76
N ASP A 684 9.29 -9.53 18.54
CA ASP A 684 8.64 -8.58 17.64
C ASP A 684 7.19 -9.00 17.28
N PHE A 685 6.89 -10.31 17.26
CA PHE A 685 5.53 -10.80 17.01
C PHE A 685 4.59 -10.53 18.18
N CYS A 686 5.06 -10.30 19.41
CA CYS A 686 4.15 -10.02 20.53
C CYS A 686 3.42 -8.68 20.36
N ILE A 687 4.07 -7.68 19.74
CA ILE A 687 3.54 -6.33 19.49
C ILE A 687 2.22 -6.35 18.70
N PRO A 688 2.16 -6.90 17.46
CA PRO A 688 0.90 -6.95 16.71
C PRO A 688 -0.14 -7.83 17.39
N TYR A 689 0.22 -8.94 18.04
CA TYR A 689 -0.77 -9.77 18.73
C TYR A 689 -1.40 -9.06 19.95
N TYR A 690 -0.64 -8.29 20.72
CA TYR A 690 -1.24 -7.46 21.78
C TYR A 690 -2.09 -6.31 21.21
N LYS A 691 -1.63 -5.61 20.17
CA LYS A 691 -2.42 -4.55 19.51
C LYS A 691 -3.73 -5.12 18.90
N MET A 692 -3.69 -6.29 18.28
CA MET A 692 -4.86 -7.05 17.81
C MET A 692 -5.84 -7.45 18.92
N SER A 693 -5.35 -7.69 20.14
CA SER A 693 -6.19 -8.08 21.28
C SER A 693 -7.03 -6.94 21.86
N GLY A 694 -6.68 -5.69 21.53
CA GLY A 694 -7.32 -4.49 22.06
C GLY A 694 -7.04 -4.21 23.54
N LEU A 695 -6.06 -4.91 24.14
CA LEU A 695 -5.58 -4.64 25.50
C LEU A 695 -4.69 -3.40 25.54
N LYS A 696 -4.80 -2.62 26.61
CA LYS A 696 -3.96 -1.44 26.85
C LYS A 696 -2.56 -1.82 27.35
N PRO A 697 -1.52 -0.97 27.20
CA PRO A 697 -0.18 -1.23 27.72
C PRO A 697 -0.13 -1.58 29.22
N SER A 698 -0.91 -0.87 30.04
CA SER A 698 -1.04 -1.13 31.49
C SER A 698 -1.75 -2.44 31.79
N GLU A 699 -2.76 -2.82 30.99
CA GLU A 699 -3.44 -4.11 31.08
C GLU A 699 -2.48 -5.25 30.70
N VAL A 700 -1.63 -5.08 29.67
CA VAL A 700 -0.62 -6.07 29.29
C VAL A 700 0.46 -6.24 30.36
N LEU A 701 0.94 -5.14 30.97
CA LEU A 701 1.88 -5.21 32.11
C LEU A 701 1.28 -5.89 33.35
N SER A 702 -0.03 -5.78 33.58
CA SER A 702 -0.71 -6.46 34.68
C SER A 702 -0.75 -7.99 34.56
N ARG A 703 -0.44 -8.55 33.37
CA ARG A 703 -0.51 -9.98 33.09
C ARG A 703 0.67 -10.69 33.73
N LYS A 704 0.39 -11.81 34.43
CA LYS A 704 1.42 -12.76 34.91
C LYS A 704 2.38 -13.21 33.81
N SER A 705 1.91 -13.22 32.56
CA SER A 705 2.71 -13.57 31.38
C SER A 705 3.81 -12.54 31.08
N SER A 706 3.60 -11.26 31.40
CA SER A 706 4.53 -10.16 31.11
C SER A 706 5.57 -9.93 32.21
N GLN A 707 5.29 -10.36 33.43
CA GLN A 707 6.19 -10.24 34.59
C GLN A 707 7.51 -10.97 34.32
N ASP A 708 8.62 -10.22 34.38
CA ASP A 708 10.00 -10.63 34.06
C ASP A 708 10.21 -11.36 32.72
N ALA A 709 9.34 -11.11 31.74
CA ALA A 709 9.48 -11.64 30.39
C ALA A 709 10.56 -10.89 29.59
N PRO A 710 11.43 -11.57 28.81
CA PRO A 710 12.54 -10.92 28.10
C PRO A 710 12.06 -9.95 27.02
N GLY A 711 11.06 -10.35 26.22
CA GLY A 711 10.46 -9.50 25.17
C GLY A 711 9.66 -8.31 25.68
N LEU A 712 9.48 -8.15 27.01
CA LEU A 712 8.79 -6.99 27.59
C LEU A 712 9.48 -5.67 27.24
N VAL A 713 10.82 -5.70 27.18
CA VAL A 713 11.61 -4.50 26.87
C VAL A 713 11.34 -4.05 25.42
N THR A 714 11.33 -4.98 24.46
CA THR A 714 10.98 -4.71 23.06
C THR A 714 9.55 -4.17 22.93
N PHE A 715 8.59 -4.81 23.60
CA PHE A 715 7.18 -4.41 23.61
C PHE A 715 6.95 -2.99 24.13
N LEU A 716 7.58 -2.62 25.26
CA LEU A 716 7.47 -1.27 25.81
C LEU A 716 8.18 -0.23 24.92
N THR A 717 9.26 -0.61 24.24
CA THR A 717 10.02 0.29 23.36
C THR A 717 9.17 0.70 22.14
N ASP A 718 8.50 -0.23 21.48
CA ASP A 718 7.55 0.07 20.38
C ASP A 718 6.33 0.91 20.83
N ILE A 719 5.78 0.62 22.01
CA ILE A 719 4.69 1.43 22.57
C ILE A 719 5.16 2.85 22.85
N LEU A 720 6.34 3.04 23.45
CA LEU A 720 6.84 4.37 23.79
C LEU A 720 7.26 5.18 22.55
N PHE A 721 7.58 4.54 21.42
CA PHE A 721 7.71 5.23 20.12
C PHE A 721 6.36 5.69 19.52
N THR A 722 5.24 5.07 19.88
CA THR A 722 3.93 5.30 19.23
C THR A 722 2.87 5.97 20.13
N MET A 723 3.08 5.99 21.44
CA MET A 723 2.15 6.55 22.44
C MET A 723 2.23 8.08 22.52
N LYS A 724 1.07 8.72 22.75
CA LYS A 724 0.93 10.16 23.01
C LYS A 724 0.50 10.40 24.46
N SER A 725 0.73 11.59 24.97
CA SER A 725 0.35 11.97 26.34
C SER A 725 -1.16 12.07 26.53
N GLY A 726 -1.63 11.74 27.74
CA GLY A 726 -3.05 11.57 28.06
C GLY A 726 -3.32 10.35 28.97
N PRO A 727 -4.60 9.97 29.18
CA PRO A 727 -5.02 9.08 30.27
C PRO A 727 -4.50 7.64 30.18
N GLU A 728 -4.04 7.20 29.01
CA GLU A 728 -3.38 5.89 28.85
C GLU A 728 -1.90 5.93 29.28
N ALA A 729 -1.20 7.05 29.03
CA ALA A 729 0.13 7.30 29.57
C ALA A 729 0.08 7.49 31.10
N ASP A 730 -0.89 8.26 31.60
CA ASP A 730 -1.12 8.44 33.04
C ASP A 730 -1.25 7.10 33.76
N ALA A 731 -2.14 6.22 33.27
CA ALA A 731 -2.35 4.89 33.85
C ALA A 731 -1.12 3.97 33.76
N LEU A 732 -0.26 4.16 32.75
CA LEU A 732 0.98 3.40 32.59
C LEU A 732 2.03 3.81 33.65
N PHE A 733 2.35 5.10 33.73
CA PHE A 733 3.41 5.61 34.60
C PHE A 733 3.00 5.71 36.08
N GLN A 734 1.71 5.80 36.39
CA GLN A 734 1.21 5.66 37.77
C GLN A 734 1.22 4.20 38.24
N GLY A 735 1.00 3.24 37.35
CA GLY A 735 0.88 1.81 37.69
C GLY A 735 2.22 1.07 37.81
N PHE A 736 3.24 1.46 37.03
CA PHE A 736 4.48 0.68 36.88
C PHE A 736 5.74 1.56 36.86
N ASN A 737 6.84 1.07 37.45
CA ASN A 737 8.13 1.76 37.42
C ASN A 737 8.86 1.57 36.08
N ILE A 738 8.30 2.13 35.00
CA ILE A 738 8.75 1.94 33.61
C ILE A 738 10.26 2.16 33.43
N VAL A 739 10.87 3.11 34.15
CA VAL A 739 12.31 3.38 34.12
C VAL A 739 13.14 2.15 34.48
N GLU A 740 12.76 1.37 35.49
CA GLU A 740 13.50 0.19 35.97
C GLU A 740 13.48 -0.97 34.95
N ILE A 741 12.44 -1.03 34.12
CA ILE A 741 12.36 -1.97 32.99
C ILE A 741 13.23 -1.47 31.83
N ILE A 742 13.18 -0.16 31.55
CA ILE A 742 14.00 0.52 30.55
C ILE A 742 15.50 0.46 30.89
N CYS A 743 15.89 0.41 32.16
CA CYS A 743 17.28 0.18 32.61
C CYS A 743 17.91 -1.11 32.07
N LYS A 744 17.10 -2.07 31.58
CA LYS A 744 17.57 -3.32 30.97
C LYS A 744 17.97 -3.16 29.49
N LEU A 745 17.71 -2.01 28.85
CA LEU A 745 18.15 -1.70 27.48
C LEU A 745 19.67 -1.47 27.39
N LYS A 746 20.23 -1.65 26.19
CA LYS A 746 21.59 -1.21 25.88
C LYS A 746 21.61 0.31 25.74
N LYS A 747 22.75 0.95 26.07
CA LYS A 747 22.97 2.40 25.99
C LYS A 747 22.44 3.08 24.70
N PRO A 748 22.72 2.60 23.46
CA PRO A 748 22.22 3.28 22.26
C PRO A 748 20.70 3.21 22.11
N ASP A 749 20.08 2.11 22.46
CA ASP A 749 18.63 1.90 22.34
C ASP A 749 17.87 2.79 23.31
N LEU A 750 18.39 2.95 24.53
CA LEU A 750 17.91 3.92 25.53
C LEU A 750 17.98 5.36 25.00
N LEU A 751 19.11 5.76 24.41
CA LEU A 751 19.28 7.12 23.87
C LEU A 751 18.31 7.39 22.71
N LYS A 752 18.18 6.45 21.76
CA LYS A 752 17.20 6.53 20.66
C LYS A 752 15.76 6.68 21.20
N LEU A 753 15.41 5.94 22.25
CA LEU A 753 14.10 6.02 22.89
C LEU A 753 13.86 7.40 23.54
N ILE A 754 14.87 7.97 24.21
CA ILE A 754 14.78 9.31 24.82
C ILE A 754 14.62 10.42 23.77
N PHE A 755 15.31 10.34 22.62
CA PHE A 755 15.13 11.30 21.53
C PHE A 755 13.74 11.15 20.87
N SER A 756 13.29 9.92 20.62
CA SER A 756 12.04 9.66 19.88
C SER A 756 10.76 9.84 20.70
N SER A 757 10.76 9.49 22.00
CA SER A 757 9.52 9.44 22.81
C SER A 757 9.30 10.71 23.63
N PRO A 758 8.30 11.57 23.33
CA PRO A 758 7.99 12.73 24.16
C PRO A 758 7.45 12.32 25.53
N VAL A 759 6.59 11.31 25.58
CA VAL A 759 5.92 10.86 26.81
C VAL A 759 6.92 10.30 27.83
N LEU A 760 7.97 9.60 27.38
CA LEU A 760 9.01 9.14 28.30
C LEU A 760 9.71 10.32 29.02
N ARG A 761 9.99 11.41 28.29
CA ARG A 761 10.63 12.61 28.84
C ARG A 761 9.71 13.39 29.79
N GLU A 762 8.42 13.43 29.51
CA GLU A 762 7.40 14.07 30.37
C GLU A 762 7.28 13.38 31.74
N TYR A 763 7.13 12.05 31.78
CA TYR A 763 6.76 11.33 33.01
C TYR A 763 7.95 10.83 33.84
N THR A 764 9.19 10.87 33.32
CA THR A 764 10.35 10.23 34.00
C THR A 764 11.61 11.10 34.09
N THR A 765 11.51 12.40 33.81
CA THR A 765 12.62 13.35 33.62
C THR A 765 13.73 13.24 34.67
N GLU A 766 13.43 13.42 35.96
CA GLU A 766 14.42 13.39 37.04
C GLU A 766 15.09 12.01 37.22
N LYS A 767 14.32 10.92 37.06
CA LYS A 767 14.86 9.55 37.14
C LYS A 767 15.85 9.28 36.00
N LEU A 768 15.55 9.77 34.79
CA LEU A 768 16.44 9.65 33.64
C LEU A 768 17.67 10.54 33.76
N ILE A 769 17.54 11.77 34.30
CA ILE A 769 18.69 12.64 34.59
C ILE A 769 19.65 11.93 35.55
N HIS A 770 19.14 11.40 36.68
CA HIS A 770 19.97 10.65 37.63
C HIS A 770 20.66 9.41 37.01
N LEU A 771 20.03 8.74 36.05
CA LEU A 771 20.63 7.60 35.34
C LEU A 771 21.69 8.04 34.32
N LEU A 772 21.41 9.07 33.51
CA LEU A 772 22.33 9.55 32.47
C LEU A 772 23.57 10.25 33.05
N LEU A 773 23.48 10.83 34.25
CA LEU A 773 24.63 11.36 35.00
C LEU A 773 25.68 10.28 35.34
N LEU A 774 25.32 8.99 35.34
CA LEU A 774 26.28 7.89 35.48
C LEU A 774 27.09 7.62 34.18
N TYR A 775 26.74 8.28 33.07
CA TYR A 775 27.27 8.02 31.72
C TYR A 775 27.79 9.29 31.01
N GLU A 776 28.14 10.36 31.75
CA GLU A 776 28.50 11.71 31.28
C GLU A 776 29.62 11.82 30.21
N THR A 777 30.35 10.75 29.91
CA THR A 777 31.54 10.77 29.04
C THR A 777 31.25 10.96 27.54
N ASP A 778 29.99 10.91 27.11
CA ASP A 778 29.57 10.79 25.71
C ASP A 778 28.76 12.01 25.23
N GLU A 779 29.06 12.53 24.04
CA GLU A 779 28.32 13.66 23.44
C GLU A 779 26.82 13.37 23.25
N LEU A 780 26.45 12.13 22.92
CA LEU A 780 25.04 11.75 22.76
C LEU A 780 24.30 11.74 24.11
N VAL A 781 24.99 11.37 25.20
CA VAL A 781 24.43 11.44 26.56
C VAL A 781 24.26 12.90 26.99
N LYS A 782 25.20 13.79 26.65
CA LYS A 782 25.09 15.23 26.92
C LYS A 782 23.91 15.85 26.16
N LEU A 783 23.72 15.51 24.89
CA LEU A 783 22.57 16.01 24.12
C LEU A 783 21.22 15.52 24.70
N ALA A 784 21.14 14.25 25.12
CA ALA A 784 19.96 13.72 25.80
C ALA A 784 19.72 14.37 27.19
N LEU A 785 20.79 14.61 27.97
CA LEU A 785 20.71 15.35 29.24
C LEU A 785 20.22 16.80 29.02
N ALA A 786 20.71 17.50 27.99
CA ALA A 786 20.28 18.87 27.69
C ALA A 786 18.77 18.94 27.40
N LEU A 787 18.22 17.99 26.63
CA LEU A 787 16.77 17.87 26.40
C LEU A 787 15.98 17.65 27.71
N LEU A 788 16.44 16.75 28.56
CA LEU A 788 15.79 16.48 29.86
C LEU A 788 15.91 17.67 30.82
N TYR A 789 17.02 18.41 30.81
CA TYR A 789 17.18 19.62 31.63
C TYR A 789 16.27 20.76 31.17
N ILE A 790 16.06 20.95 29.86
CA ILE A 790 15.07 21.90 29.32
C ILE A 790 13.67 21.51 29.79
N GLN A 791 13.31 20.23 29.68
CA GLN A 791 11.99 19.74 30.07
C GLN A 791 11.78 19.73 31.61
N ALA A 792 12.85 19.82 32.40
CA ALA A 792 12.83 20.03 33.85
C ALA A 792 12.96 21.51 34.25
N GLU A 793 12.77 22.46 33.32
CA GLU A 793 12.90 23.92 33.49
C GLU A 793 14.30 24.41 33.94
N LYS A 794 15.32 23.54 33.93
CA LYS A 794 16.70 23.81 34.40
C LYS A 794 17.57 24.40 33.29
N GLN A 795 17.13 25.51 32.70
CA GLN A 795 17.73 26.11 31.50
C GLN A 795 19.26 26.33 31.59
N GLU A 796 19.75 26.85 32.73
CA GLU A 796 21.19 27.05 32.95
C GLU A 796 22.01 25.75 32.90
N GLN A 797 21.42 24.61 33.31
CA GLN A 797 22.11 23.32 33.32
C GLN A 797 22.12 22.72 31.91
N ALA A 798 21.01 22.85 31.17
CA ALA A 798 20.96 22.48 29.77
C ALA A 798 22.01 23.22 28.93
N GLU A 799 22.15 24.54 29.13
CA GLU A 799 23.12 25.35 28.40
C GLU A 799 24.57 24.96 28.71
N LYS A 800 24.91 24.71 29.99
CA LYS A 800 26.27 24.25 30.39
C LYS A 800 26.61 22.84 29.85
N VAL A 801 25.60 21.99 29.64
CA VAL A 801 25.78 20.63 29.10
C VAL A 801 25.81 20.61 27.56
N LEU A 802 25.12 21.54 26.90
CA LEU A 802 25.05 21.65 25.44
C LEU A 802 26.26 22.38 24.82
N GLU A 803 26.87 23.32 25.55
CA GLU A 803 28.07 24.06 25.11
C GLU A 803 29.18 23.14 24.54
N PRO A 804 29.63 22.06 25.24
CA PRO A 804 30.69 21.16 24.75
C PRO A 804 30.25 20.16 23.66
N VAL A 805 28.99 20.13 23.22
CA VAL A 805 28.53 19.19 22.18
C VAL A 805 28.93 19.70 20.79
N SER A 806 29.45 18.81 19.94
CA SER A 806 29.87 19.16 18.58
C SER A 806 28.67 19.48 17.67
N ALA A 807 28.86 20.44 16.76
CA ALA A 807 27.83 20.85 15.81
C ALA A 807 27.37 19.68 14.91
N LEU A 808 28.29 18.77 14.56
CA LEU A 808 27.99 17.57 13.76
C LEU A 808 27.11 16.57 14.51
N CYS A 809 27.32 16.37 15.82
CA CYS A 809 26.50 15.49 16.64
C CYS A 809 25.05 16.02 16.75
N VAL A 810 24.89 17.31 17.05
CA VAL A 810 23.56 17.97 17.05
C VAL A 810 22.88 17.85 15.68
N LYS A 811 23.60 18.20 14.61
CA LYS A 811 23.09 18.17 13.23
C LYS A 811 22.56 16.79 12.84
N LYS A 812 23.30 15.71 13.13
CA LYS A 812 22.86 14.34 12.85
C LYS A 812 21.57 13.98 13.61
N ILE A 813 21.56 14.13 14.93
CA ILE A 813 20.44 13.65 15.77
C ILE A 813 19.16 14.47 15.51
N VAL A 814 19.28 15.76 15.19
CA VAL A 814 18.11 16.60 14.90
C VAL A 814 17.54 16.35 13.50
N LEU A 815 18.33 15.89 12.52
CA LEU A 815 17.80 15.40 11.25
C LEU A 815 17.10 14.04 11.43
N GLU A 816 17.68 13.12 12.20
CA GLU A 816 17.03 11.83 12.56
C GLU A 816 15.73 12.02 13.37
N HIS A 817 15.57 13.15 14.07
CA HIS A 817 14.43 13.46 14.96
C HIS A 817 13.97 14.93 14.86
N TRP A 818 13.53 15.36 13.68
CA TRP A 818 13.12 16.75 13.40
C TRP A 818 11.96 17.25 14.29
N ASP A 819 11.10 16.36 14.78
CA ASP A 819 10.02 16.66 15.73
C ASP A 819 10.52 17.40 16.98
N LEU A 820 11.78 17.20 17.40
CA LEU A 820 12.35 17.86 18.58
C LEU A 820 12.43 19.40 18.44
N LEU A 821 12.42 19.94 17.22
CA LEU A 821 12.48 21.38 16.98
C LEU A 821 11.13 22.08 17.16
N PHE A 822 10.01 21.35 17.18
CA PHE A 822 8.68 21.93 17.08
C PHE A 822 7.74 21.46 18.19
N ASP A 823 6.96 22.38 18.75
CA ASP A 823 5.90 22.06 19.70
C ASP A 823 4.55 21.99 18.97
N MET A 824 3.83 20.88 19.16
CA MET A 824 2.48 20.64 18.61
C MET A 824 1.36 20.99 19.61
N THR A 825 1.71 21.30 20.88
CA THR A 825 0.76 21.32 22.01
C THR A 825 0.08 22.67 22.23
N ALA A 826 0.57 23.76 21.62
CA ALA A 826 0.07 25.14 21.76
C ALA A 826 -1.33 25.41 21.14
N MET A 827 -2.16 24.38 20.98
CA MET A 827 -3.45 24.37 20.29
C MET A 827 -4.58 25.04 21.09
N LYS A 828 -4.76 26.37 20.99
CA LYS A 828 -5.94 27.08 21.54
C LYS A 828 -6.70 27.96 20.53
N LYS A 829 -7.51 27.27 19.71
CA LYS A 829 -8.70 27.74 18.96
C LYS A 829 -8.47 28.62 17.70
N ARG A 830 -8.88 28.06 16.56
CA ARG A 830 -9.30 28.74 15.30
C ARG A 830 -8.20 29.38 14.43
N SER A 831 -7.21 28.58 14.04
CA SER A 831 -6.35 28.81 12.86
C SER A 831 -6.05 27.47 12.16
N PRO A 832 -5.68 27.47 10.87
CA PRO A 832 -5.06 26.28 10.26
C PRO A 832 -3.74 25.95 10.97
N MET A 833 -3.39 24.67 11.00
CA MET A 833 -2.27 24.11 11.77
C MET A 833 -0.91 24.66 11.30
N ILE A 834 -0.27 25.43 12.18
CA ILE A 834 1.11 25.92 12.06
C ILE A 834 1.87 25.41 13.30
N PRO A 835 3.05 24.81 13.17
CA PRO A 835 3.86 24.40 14.31
C PRO A 835 4.63 25.60 14.89
N THR A 836 4.89 25.62 16.19
CA THR A 836 5.76 26.63 16.84
C THR A 836 7.12 26.03 17.21
N PHE A 837 8.17 26.83 17.38
CA PHE A 837 9.47 26.32 17.83
C PHE A 837 9.45 25.93 19.32
N SER A 838 10.05 24.78 19.63
CA SER A 838 10.23 24.27 21.00
C SER A 838 11.27 25.08 21.80
N ASP A 839 11.29 24.96 23.13
CA ASP A 839 12.35 25.59 23.94
C ASP A 839 13.73 24.94 23.72
N PHE A 840 13.79 23.73 23.13
CA PHE A 840 15.03 23.16 22.61
C PHE A 840 15.53 23.89 21.36
N ALA A 841 14.64 24.20 20.40
CA ALA A 841 14.98 25.08 19.29
C ALA A 841 15.40 26.49 19.79
N GLY A 842 14.69 27.05 20.79
CA GLY A 842 15.09 28.30 21.44
C GLY A 842 16.48 28.27 22.08
N THR A 843 16.86 27.14 22.70
CA THR A 843 18.19 26.93 23.27
C THR A 843 19.27 26.78 22.18
N LEU A 844 18.97 26.11 21.06
CA LEU A 844 19.85 26.06 19.89
C LEU A 844 20.04 27.43 19.24
N MET A 845 19.00 28.27 19.17
CA MET A 845 19.11 29.67 18.73
C MET A 845 20.01 30.52 19.64
N ARG A 846 20.10 30.21 20.95
CA ARG A 846 21.00 30.90 21.88
C ARG A 846 22.47 30.50 21.72
N GLN A 847 22.77 29.21 21.50
CA GLN A 847 24.16 28.71 21.55
C GLN A 847 24.79 28.32 20.19
N LYS A 848 24.00 27.86 19.22
CA LYS A 848 24.49 27.21 17.99
C LYS A 848 23.68 27.69 16.76
N ASN A 849 23.34 28.98 16.72
CA ASN A 849 22.47 29.60 15.71
C ASN A 849 22.87 29.28 14.24
N SER A 850 24.16 29.25 13.94
CA SER A 850 24.71 28.94 12.62
C SER A 850 24.52 27.48 12.20
N THR A 851 24.49 26.55 13.17
CA THR A 851 24.19 25.12 12.98
C THR A 851 22.69 24.89 12.85
N PHE A 852 21.89 25.56 13.69
CA PHE A 852 20.42 25.52 13.60
C PHE A 852 19.92 26.00 12.23
N ALA A 853 20.50 27.08 11.71
CA ALA A 853 20.22 27.57 10.35
C ALA A 853 20.54 26.52 9.26
N GLU A 854 21.62 25.73 9.39
CA GLU A 854 21.95 24.68 8.42
C GLU A 854 21.00 23.49 8.49
N ILE A 855 20.57 23.09 9.69
CA ILE A 855 19.59 22.01 9.87
C ILE A 855 18.27 22.38 9.18
N LEU A 856 17.78 23.60 9.38
CA LEU A 856 16.56 24.08 8.70
C LEU A 856 16.71 24.14 7.17
N ILE A 857 17.91 24.34 6.63
CA ILE A 857 18.15 24.34 5.18
C ILE A 857 18.11 22.91 4.63
N GLN A 858 18.76 21.93 5.28
CA GLN A 858 18.71 20.54 4.83
C GLN A 858 17.30 19.91 4.92
N LEU A 859 16.50 20.28 5.93
CA LEU A 859 15.09 19.85 5.99
C LEU A 859 14.22 20.37 4.83
N ILE A 860 14.68 21.41 4.10
CA ILE A 860 14.07 21.90 2.86
C ILE A 860 14.73 21.26 1.62
N GLU A 861 16.06 21.15 1.60
CA GLU A 861 16.85 20.74 0.41
C GLU A 861 16.98 19.22 0.22
N GLU A 862 16.97 18.42 1.29
CA GLU A 862 17.19 16.97 1.25
C GLU A 862 15.90 16.16 1.49
N ASP A 863 15.15 16.45 2.57
CA ASP A 863 13.97 15.65 2.95
C ASP A 863 12.63 16.16 2.39
N GLY A 864 12.53 17.46 2.07
CA GLY A 864 11.31 18.08 1.52
C GLY A 864 10.09 18.12 2.47
N ILE A 865 10.26 17.77 3.75
CA ILE A 865 9.18 17.68 4.76
C ILE A 865 8.57 19.06 5.06
N LEU A 866 9.38 20.13 5.01
CA LEU A 866 8.94 21.50 5.27
C LEU A 866 9.32 22.43 4.11
N SER A 867 8.36 23.24 3.68
CA SER A 867 8.61 24.32 2.73
C SER A 867 9.19 25.57 3.40
N LEU A 868 9.92 26.37 2.62
CA LEU A 868 10.40 27.69 3.03
C LEU A 868 9.28 28.58 3.60
N HIS A 869 8.08 28.52 3.00
CA HIS A 869 6.93 29.30 3.46
C HIS A 869 6.49 28.90 4.88
N GLN A 870 6.40 27.60 5.15
CA GLN A 870 6.04 27.10 6.48
C GLN A 870 7.09 27.50 7.52
N ILE A 871 8.39 27.35 7.25
CA ILE A 871 9.45 27.73 8.20
C ILE A 871 9.44 29.24 8.48
N ILE A 872 9.22 30.08 7.45
CA ILE A 872 9.00 31.53 7.64
C ILE A 872 7.78 31.79 8.54
N GLN A 873 6.69 31.04 8.36
CA GLN A 873 5.47 31.17 9.16
C GLN A 873 5.72 30.79 10.64
N VAL A 874 6.49 29.72 10.92
CA VAL A 874 6.92 29.36 12.28
C VAL A 874 7.70 30.51 12.94
N PHE A 875 8.67 31.12 12.24
CA PHE A 875 9.40 32.27 12.76
C PHE A 875 8.50 33.48 13.03
N LEU A 876 7.54 33.76 12.15
CA LEU A 876 6.61 34.88 12.31
C LEU A 876 5.60 34.70 13.45
N GLU A 877 5.26 33.47 13.81
CA GLU A 877 4.42 33.17 14.99
C GLU A 877 5.25 33.11 16.28
N TYR A 878 6.49 32.62 16.21
CA TYR A 878 7.39 32.55 17.37
C TYR A 878 7.89 33.93 17.83
N LEU A 879 8.28 34.82 16.91
CA LEU A 879 8.89 36.11 17.24
C LEU A 879 8.03 37.02 18.14
N PRO A 880 6.70 37.20 17.91
CA PRO A 880 5.83 37.97 18.81
C PRO A 880 5.74 37.40 20.23
N SER A 881 6.01 36.10 20.43
CA SER A 881 5.93 35.45 21.74
C SER A 881 7.16 35.67 22.65
N ARG A 882 8.31 36.07 22.08
CA ARG A 882 9.59 36.19 22.81
C ARG A 882 10.08 37.64 22.81
N VAL A 883 9.84 38.36 23.90
CA VAL A 883 10.28 39.76 24.07
C VAL A 883 11.71 39.83 24.62
N GLY A 884 12.50 40.80 24.15
CA GLY A 884 13.85 41.06 24.68
C GLY A 884 14.93 40.16 24.05
N ARG A 885 15.82 39.60 24.89
CA ARG A 885 17.05 38.92 24.43
C ARG A 885 16.77 37.72 23.51
N ASP A 886 15.78 36.90 23.84
CA ASP A 886 15.42 35.73 23.03
C ASP A 886 14.78 36.12 21.69
N GLY A 887 13.97 37.18 21.65
CA GLY A 887 13.47 37.73 20.39
C GLY A 887 14.59 38.23 19.47
N HIS A 888 15.62 38.85 20.05
CA HIS A 888 16.82 39.24 19.30
C HIS A 888 17.60 38.03 18.77
N ASN A 889 17.79 36.99 19.58
CA ASN A 889 18.48 35.76 19.17
C ASN A 889 17.72 35.01 18.06
N ALA A 890 16.39 34.95 18.16
CA ALA A 890 15.52 34.38 17.13
C ALA A 890 15.56 35.19 15.82
N ALA A 891 15.50 36.53 15.89
CA ALA A 891 15.60 37.39 14.72
C ALA A 891 16.98 37.33 14.04
N MET A 892 18.06 37.23 14.83
CA MET A 892 19.41 37.00 14.33
C MET A 892 19.52 35.62 13.65
N THR A 893 18.91 34.59 14.23
CA THR A 893 18.89 33.24 13.63
C THR A 893 18.09 33.20 12.32
N LEU A 894 16.94 33.90 12.25
CA LEU A 894 16.18 34.09 11.01
C LEU A 894 17.04 34.78 9.94
N GLN A 895 17.79 35.83 10.30
CA GLN A 895 18.70 36.50 9.36
C GLN A 895 19.78 35.52 8.83
N VAL A 896 20.44 34.76 9.70
CA VAL A 896 21.48 33.79 9.30
C VAL A 896 20.91 32.66 8.44
N PHE A 897 19.70 32.17 8.76
CA PHE A 897 18.96 31.21 7.94
C PHE A 897 18.66 31.77 6.55
N LEU A 898 18.09 32.98 6.44
CA LEU A 898 17.78 33.59 5.15
C LEU A 898 19.04 33.88 4.32
N GLU A 899 20.13 34.35 4.94
CA GLU A 899 21.42 34.56 4.25
C GLU A 899 22.01 33.24 3.71
N LYS A 900 22.04 32.16 4.52
CA LYS A 900 22.54 30.85 4.08
C LYS A 900 21.62 30.17 3.06
N TYR A 901 20.30 30.22 3.25
CA TYR A 901 19.33 29.60 2.34
C TYR A 901 19.40 30.22 0.94
N LEU A 902 19.41 31.56 0.85
CA LEU A 902 19.56 32.24 -0.43
C LEU A 902 20.95 31.99 -1.04
N HIS A 903 22.00 31.88 -0.23
CA HIS A 903 23.33 31.46 -0.72
C HIS A 903 23.25 30.08 -1.39
N ASN A 904 22.74 29.04 -0.71
CA ASN A 904 22.62 27.70 -1.29
C ASN A 904 21.76 27.69 -2.56
N TYR A 905 20.54 28.26 -2.49
CA TYR A 905 19.58 28.27 -3.59
C TYR A 905 20.16 28.86 -4.88
N PHE A 906 20.87 30.00 -4.78
CA PHE A 906 21.49 30.63 -5.94
C PHE A 906 22.80 29.96 -6.35
N SER A 907 23.67 29.57 -5.42
CA SER A 907 24.94 28.88 -5.74
C SER A 907 24.69 27.55 -6.49
N THR A 908 23.77 26.71 -6.00
CA THR A 908 23.46 25.42 -6.63
C THR A 908 22.86 25.59 -8.03
N LYS A 909 21.96 26.57 -8.23
CA LYS A 909 21.38 26.83 -9.56
C LYS A 909 22.33 27.51 -10.54
N LEU A 910 23.23 28.37 -10.07
CA LEU A 910 24.25 29.03 -10.90
C LEU A 910 25.30 28.06 -11.48
N ILE A 911 25.51 26.92 -10.83
CA ILE A 911 26.46 25.88 -11.27
C ILE A 911 25.85 24.96 -12.34
N ILE A 912 24.55 24.69 -12.26
CA ILE A 912 23.90 23.66 -13.08
C ILE A 912 23.48 24.19 -14.45
N ASP A 913 22.80 25.33 -14.55
CA ASP A 913 22.39 25.87 -15.85
C ASP A 913 22.12 27.39 -15.83
N SER A 914 23.02 28.17 -16.44
CA SER A 914 22.90 29.64 -16.51
C SER A 914 21.82 30.12 -17.49
N SER A 915 21.25 29.21 -18.28
CA SER A 915 20.30 29.52 -19.37
C SER A 915 18.82 29.47 -18.96
N VAL A 916 18.48 28.82 -17.84
CA VAL A 916 17.09 28.42 -17.51
C VAL A 916 16.46 29.24 -16.36
N ILE A 917 17.19 30.14 -15.70
CA ILE A 917 16.64 30.97 -14.60
C ILE A 917 15.67 32.03 -15.15
N ASN A 918 14.41 31.64 -15.31
CA ASN A 918 13.33 32.50 -15.78
C ASN A 918 13.05 33.61 -14.74
N LYS A 919 13.52 34.84 -15.02
CA LYS A 919 13.46 36.00 -14.11
C LYS A 919 12.04 36.31 -13.59
N ASN A 920 11.00 35.91 -14.32
CA ASN A 920 9.61 36.10 -13.90
C ASN A 920 9.19 35.10 -12.80
N GLN A 921 9.71 33.87 -12.82
CA GLN A 921 9.25 32.80 -11.93
C GLN A 921 9.65 33.03 -10.47
N ILE A 922 10.87 33.55 -10.23
CA ILE A 922 11.33 33.94 -8.88
C ILE A 922 10.50 35.12 -8.34
N ARG A 923 10.11 36.08 -9.20
CA ARG A 923 9.27 37.22 -8.82
C ARG A 923 7.82 36.82 -8.53
N THR A 924 7.37 35.64 -8.95
CA THR A 924 6.05 35.08 -8.63
C THR A 924 6.04 34.08 -7.47
N ASP A 925 7.21 33.65 -6.98
CA ASP A 925 7.31 32.73 -5.84
C ASP A 925 7.10 33.50 -4.53
N PHE A 926 5.90 33.35 -3.95
CA PHE A 926 5.51 34.00 -2.70
C PHE A 926 6.48 33.74 -1.54
N ALA A 927 7.07 32.55 -1.45
CA ALA A 927 7.97 32.19 -0.36
C ALA A 927 9.32 32.93 -0.48
N LEU A 928 9.87 33.02 -1.70
CA LEU A 928 11.07 33.80 -1.97
C LEU A 928 10.82 35.31 -1.84
N VAL A 929 9.65 35.81 -2.27
CA VAL A 929 9.28 37.21 -2.12
C VAL A 929 9.24 37.64 -0.65
N GLU A 930 8.61 36.85 0.23
CA GLU A 930 8.55 37.18 1.66
C GLU A 930 9.90 36.94 2.37
N ALA A 931 10.70 35.97 1.93
CA ALA A 931 12.09 35.79 2.37
C ALA A 931 12.95 37.05 2.12
N PHE A 932 12.89 37.61 0.90
CA PHE A 932 13.62 38.84 0.56
C PHE A 932 13.13 40.04 1.39
N LYS A 933 11.82 40.22 1.54
CA LYS A 933 11.25 41.29 2.39
C LYS A 933 11.71 41.19 3.83
N LEU A 934 11.65 40.01 4.45
CA LEU A 934 12.05 39.82 5.84
C LEU A 934 13.56 40.05 6.05
N LEU A 935 14.40 39.65 5.09
CA LEU A 935 15.83 39.94 5.13
C LEU A 935 16.11 41.45 5.01
N VAL A 936 15.44 42.15 4.09
CA VAL A 936 15.54 43.61 3.93
C VAL A 936 15.05 44.35 5.18
N ARG A 937 13.91 43.97 5.75
CA ARG A 937 13.38 44.52 7.01
C ARG A 937 14.36 44.31 8.18
N SER A 938 15.05 43.16 8.23
CA SER A 938 16.07 42.88 9.25
C SER A 938 17.28 43.83 9.16
N TYR A 939 17.84 44.03 7.95
CA TYR A 939 18.93 45.00 7.73
C TYR A 939 18.50 46.43 8.06
N LEU A 940 17.31 46.86 7.61
CA LEU A 940 16.74 48.18 7.91
C LEU A 940 16.50 48.39 9.42
N GLY A 941 16.07 47.36 10.13
CA GLY A 941 15.93 47.36 11.58
C GLY A 941 17.27 47.55 12.30
N LYS A 942 18.31 46.82 11.90
CA LYS A 942 19.66 47.00 12.46
C LYS A 942 20.23 48.39 12.20
N LEU A 943 20.07 48.93 10.98
CA LEU A 943 20.54 50.27 10.60
C LEU A 943 19.88 51.42 11.38
N THR A 944 18.70 51.21 11.97
CA THR A 944 18.09 52.17 12.91
C THR A 944 18.51 51.89 14.36
N GLN A 945 18.62 50.63 14.78
CA GLN A 945 19.08 50.25 16.12
C GLN A 945 20.50 50.76 16.44
N THR A 946 21.40 50.81 15.44
CA THR A 946 22.75 51.39 15.57
C THR A 946 22.78 52.87 15.95
N LYS A 947 21.66 53.61 15.86
CA LYS A 947 21.53 54.99 16.37
C LYS A 947 21.02 55.07 17.81
N VAL A 948 20.39 54.01 18.32
CA VAL A 948 19.71 53.99 19.64
C VAL A 948 20.57 53.31 20.71
N TYR A 949 21.25 52.21 20.36
CA TYR A 949 22.16 51.51 21.26
C TYR A 949 23.58 51.47 20.67
N LYS A 950 24.54 52.10 21.36
CA LYS A 950 25.97 51.80 21.18
C LYS A 950 26.27 50.44 21.83
N ILE A 951 25.95 49.36 21.12
CA ILE A 951 26.30 48.00 21.56
C ILE A 951 27.81 47.82 21.37
N GLU A 952 28.54 47.54 22.45
CA GLU A 952 30.00 47.36 22.44
C GLU A 952 30.42 45.97 21.93
N ASN A 953 29.91 45.55 20.77
CA ASN A 953 30.36 44.32 20.10
C ASN A 953 31.76 44.54 19.47
N LYS A 954 32.79 44.58 20.33
CA LYS A 954 34.19 44.34 19.95
C LYS A 954 34.44 42.85 19.72
N GLU A 955 33.66 42.25 18.83
CA GLU A 955 34.02 40.95 18.27
C GLU A 955 35.01 41.20 17.13
N ASN A 956 36.28 40.87 17.37
CA ASN A 956 37.36 40.98 16.39
C ASN A 956 37.18 39.89 15.31
N VAL A 957 36.19 40.05 14.43
CA VAL A 957 36.00 39.18 13.28
C VAL A 957 36.35 39.95 12.01
N GLN A 958 37.57 39.71 11.51
CA GLN A 958 38.06 40.19 10.22
C GLN A 958 37.38 39.38 9.10
N GLU A 959 36.05 39.45 8.98
CA GLU A 959 35.30 38.70 7.97
C GLU A 959 35.57 39.29 6.57
N ASN A 960 36.03 38.45 5.65
CA ASN A 960 36.21 38.83 4.26
C ASN A 960 34.85 39.18 3.64
N TYR A 961 34.72 40.42 3.14
CA TYR A 961 33.57 40.89 2.37
C TYR A 961 33.22 39.97 1.18
N ASP A 962 34.21 39.23 0.66
CA ASP A 962 34.09 38.31 -0.48
C ASP A 962 33.13 37.13 -0.27
N ASN A 963 32.81 36.76 0.98
CA ASN A 963 31.97 35.59 1.28
C ASN A 963 30.46 35.81 1.06
N PHE A 964 29.99 37.05 0.81
CA PHE A 964 28.56 37.34 0.64
C PHE A 964 28.14 37.27 -0.84
N ILE A 965 27.21 36.37 -1.16
CA ILE A 965 26.89 35.98 -2.55
C ILE A 965 26.50 37.15 -3.47
N PHE A 966 25.78 38.14 -2.94
CA PHE A 966 25.26 39.26 -3.75
C PHE A 966 26.30 40.36 -4.03
N VAL A 967 27.52 40.30 -3.48
CA VAL A 967 28.56 41.33 -3.70
C VAL A 967 28.90 41.48 -5.18
N LYS A 968 28.83 40.39 -5.96
CA LYS A 968 29.03 40.39 -7.42
C LYS A 968 28.04 41.29 -8.18
N PHE A 969 26.88 41.60 -7.60
CA PHE A 969 25.87 42.47 -8.20
C PHE A 969 25.98 43.93 -7.74
N ARG A 970 26.75 44.24 -6.70
CA ARG A 970 26.84 45.60 -6.13
C ARG A 970 27.62 46.55 -7.09
N PRO A 971 26.99 47.62 -7.64
CA PRO A 971 27.66 48.53 -8.55
C PRO A 971 28.82 49.29 -7.91
N HIS A 972 29.81 49.65 -8.73
CA HIS A 972 31.02 50.35 -8.30
C HIS A 972 30.73 51.82 -7.96
N TYR A 973 29.72 52.44 -8.58
CA TYR A 973 29.35 53.84 -8.32
C TYR A 973 28.95 54.10 -6.86
N LEU A 974 28.47 53.08 -6.13
CA LEU A 974 28.10 53.18 -4.71
C LEU A 974 29.30 53.51 -3.81
N ASN A 975 30.52 53.22 -4.24
CA ASN A 975 31.74 53.63 -3.53
C ASN A 975 32.00 55.15 -3.64
N GLY A 976 31.48 55.79 -4.68
CA GLY A 976 31.51 57.26 -4.86
C GLY A 976 30.39 58.01 -4.15
N MET A 977 29.52 57.32 -3.40
CA MET A 977 28.39 57.91 -2.67
C MET A 977 28.63 57.91 -1.16
N PRO A 978 28.02 58.84 -0.40
CA PRO A 978 27.95 58.74 1.06
C PRO A 978 27.30 57.43 1.51
N PRO A 979 27.85 56.70 2.51
CA PRO A 979 28.90 57.15 3.44
C PRO A 979 30.34 56.87 2.99
N TYR A 980 30.56 56.19 1.86
CA TYR A 980 31.89 55.74 1.42
C TYR A 980 32.77 56.90 0.93
N ALA A 981 32.21 57.85 0.19
CA ALA A 981 32.87 59.10 -0.18
C ALA A 981 32.35 60.26 0.68
N LYS A 982 33.25 60.97 1.38
CA LYS A 982 32.93 62.10 2.28
C LYS A 982 33.05 63.48 1.62
N ASP A 983 33.66 63.58 0.45
CA ASP A 983 34.30 64.82 -0.01
C ASP A 983 33.31 65.91 -0.42
N TYR A 984 32.19 65.55 -1.06
CA TYR A 984 31.25 66.51 -1.64
C TYR A 984 30.52 67.39 -0.60
N GLN A 985 30.23 66.86 0.60
CA GLN A 985 29.60 67.65 1.67
C GLN A 985 30.55 68.66 2.33
N LYS A 986 31.87 68.47 2.25
CA LYS A 986 32.84 69.48 2.70
C LYS A 986 32.97 70.61 1.67
N VAL A 987 33.03 70.28 0.37
CA VAL A 987 33.12 71.26 -0.72
C VAL A 987 31.91 72.23 -0.74
N LEU A 988 30.69 71.76 -0.42
CA LEU A 988 29.51 72.62 -0.42
C LEU A 988 29.44 73.69 0.69
N ASN A 989 30.28 73.61 1.72
CA ASN A 989 30.18 74.40 2.95
C ASN A 989 31.37 75.34 3.23
N VAL A 990 32.44 75.30 2.43
CA VAL A 990 33.64 76.13 2.64
C VAL A 990 33.62 77.30 1.66
N SER A 991 33.43 78.53 2.17
CA SER A 991 33.41 79.76 1.36
C SER A 991 34.77 80.44 1.18
N ASP A 992 35.81 79.97 1.89
CA ASP A 992 37.13 80.60 1.93
C ASP A 992 38.27 79.61 1.68
N LEU A 993 39.15 79.97 0.74
CA LEU A 993 40.23 79.15 0.18
C LEU A 993 41.41 78.85 1.13
N LYS A 994 41.27 79.07 2.44
CA LYS A 994 42.36 78.95 3.43
C LYS A 994 42.31 77.71 4.31
N ASP A 995 41.13 77.16 4.57
CA ASP A 995 40.97 76.05 5.52
C ASP A 995 41.36 74.67 4.94
N LEU A 996 41.71 74.62 3.65
CA LEU A 996 42.16 73.42 2.93
C LEU A 996 43.45 72.78 3.48
N ALA A 997 44.19 73.46 4.34
CA ALA A 997 45.48 72.98 4.87
C ALA A 997 45.38 72.16 6.16
N ASP A 998 44.31 72.31 6.96
CA ASP A 998 44.20 71.75 8.32
C ASP A 998 43.24 70.54 8.43
N ILE A 999 42.60 70.12 7.33
CA ILE A 999 41.58 69.05 7.31
C ILE A 999 42.17 67.66 7.62
N ASP A 1000 43.46 67.43 7.35
CA ASP A 1000 44.12 66.11 7.36
C ASP A 1000 44.31 65.46 8.76
N LYS A 1001 43.88 66.09 9.86
CA LYS A 1001 44.21 65.65 11.23
C LYS A 1001 43.06 65.47 12.22
N THR A 1002 41.83 65.83 11.88
CA THR A 1002 40.68 65.64 12.80
C THR A 1002 39.40 65.21 12.07
N ASP A 1003 39.29 63.93 11.75
CA ASP A 1003 37.99 63.28 11.50
C ASP A 1003 38.10 61.79 11.83
N SER A 1004 37.35 61.30 12.82
CA SER A 1004 37.43 59.90 13.25
C SER A 1004 36.80 58.94 12.23
N GLU A 1005 37.32 57.71 12.21
CA GLU A 1005 36.77 56.60 11.44
C GLU A 1005 35.39 56.21 12.00
N LYS A 1006 34.33 56.81 11.47
CA LYS A 1006 32.99 56.22 11.52
C LYS A 1006 33.05 54.90 10.75
N THR A 1007 33.11 53.78 11.47
CA THR A 1007 32.97 52.44 10.90
C THR A 1007 31.66 52.35 10.10
N ILE A 1008 31.75 51.89 8.86
CA ILE A 1008 30.59 51.80 7.96
C ILE A 1008 29.79 50.54 8.34
N PRO A 1009 28.46 50.62 8.59
CA PRO A 1009 27.66 49.45 8.95
C PRO A 1009 27.74 48.34 7.90
N MET A 1010 28.09 47.13 8.30
CA MET A 1010 28.18 45.97 7.40
C MET A 1010 26.81 45.63 6.79
N GLU A 1011 25.74 45.87 7.54
CA GLU A 1011 24.35 45.77 7.09
C GLU A 1011 24.02 46.69 5.92
N LEU A 1012 24.63 47.88 5.82
CA LEU A 1012 24.45 48.77 4.67
C LEU A 1012 25.06 48.16 3.41
N PHE A 1013 26.24 47.53 3.53
CA PHE A 1013 26.91 46.87 2.41
C PHE A 1013 26.16 45.62 1.96
N LYS A 1014 25.68 44.79 2.90
CA LYS A 1014 24.81 43.64 2.60
C LYS A 1014 23.50 44.08 1.93
N LEU A 1015 22.83 45.10 2.48
CA LEU A 1015 21.59 45.65 1.90
C LEU A 1015 21.82 46.23 0.50
N GLN A 1016 22.84 47.06 0.29
CA GLN A 1016 23.21 47.57 -1.05
C GLN A 1016 23.41 46.43 -2.05
N SER A 1017 24.09 45.35 -1.64
CA SER A 1017 24.34 44.18 -2.49
C SER A 1017 23.04 43.44 -2.84
N VAL A 1018 22.13 43.23 -1.86
CA VAL A 1018 20.82 42.59 -2.09
C VAL A 1018 19.92 43.44 -3.00
N LEU A 1019 19.84 44.76 -2.77
CA LEU A 1019 19.02 45.67 -3.59
C LEU A 1019 19.52 45.80 -5.03
N SER A 1020 20.80 45.51 -5.28
CA SER A 1020 21.39 45.51 -6.63
C SER A 1020 21.16 44.20 -7.40
N CYS A 1021 20.50 43.21 -6.80
CA CYS A 1021 20.30 41.89 -7.41
C CYS A 1021 19.14 41.88 -8.42
N ASP A 1022 19.42 41.45 -9.65
CA ASP A 1022 18.46 41.27 -10.76
C ASP A 1022 17.15 40.54 -10.38
N PHE A 1023 17.25 39.63 -9.41
CA PHE A 1023 16.16 38.75 -8.96
C PHE A 1023 15.26 39.35 -7.88
N ILE A 1024 15.54 40.57 -7.38
CA ILE A 1024 14.77 41.17 -6.28
C ILE A 1024 13.29 41.45 -6.67
N PRO A 1025 12.32 41.23 -5.76
CA PRO A 1025 10.92 41.64 -5.95
C PRO A 1025 10.74 43.18 -5.91
N ASN A 1026 9.77 43.69 -6.67
CA ASN A 1026 9.47 45.14 -6.72
C ASN A 1026 8.95 45.66 -5.36
N GLU A 1027 8.27 44.81 -4.61
CA GLU A 1027 7.71 45.09 -3.28
C GLU A 1027 8.81 45.50 -2.29
N CYS A 1028 9.98 44.87 -2.37
CA CYS A 1028 11.12 45.19 -1.52
C CYS A 1028 11.63 46.62 -1.78
N LEU A 1029 11.66 47.06 -3.04
CA LEU A 1029 12.05 48.42 -3.42
C LEU A 1029 11.03 49.46 -2.92
N TYR A 1030 9.74 49.12 -2.94
CA TYR A 1030 8.69 49.97 -2.39
C TYR A 1030 8.80 50.10 -0.85
N GLU A 1031 8.99 48.99 -0.13
CA GLU A 1031 9.18 49.01 1.34
C GLU A 1031 10.43 49.82 1.74
N VAL A 1032 11.55 49.67 1.03
CA VAL A 1032 12.76 50.47 1.26
C VAL A 1032 12.49 51.95 0.99
N LYS A 1033 11.79 52.30 -0.10
CA LYS A 1033 11.43 53.68 -0.41
C LYS A 1033 10.57 54.31 0.69
N GLN A 1034 9.50 53.63 1.12
CA GLN A 1034 8.60 54.09 2.18
C GLN A 1034 9.34 54.25 3.53
N PHE A 1035 10.30 53.37 3.83
CA PHE A 1035 11.14 53.50 5.02
C PHE A 1035 12.08 54.72 4.93
N LEU A 1036 12.66 54.99 3.76
CA LEU A 1036 13.54 56.14 3.51
C LEU A 1036 12.80 57.48 3.30
N GLU A 1037 11.47 57.46 3.30
CA GLU A 1037 10.58 58.63 3.42
C GLU A 1037 10.21 58.92 4.89
N THR A 1038 10.39 57.96 5.80
CA THR A 1038 10.03 58.06 7.24
C THR A 1038 11.22 58.06 8.20
N GLN A 1039 12.42 57.62 7.78
CA GLN A 1039 13.62 57.51 8.61
C GLN A 1039 14.88 58.02 7.89
N GLU A 1040 15.68 58.84 8.58
CA GLU A 1040 16.99 59.29 8.07
C GLU A 1040 18.12 58.34 8.48
N ILE A 1041 18.71 57.67 7.48
CA ILE A 1041 19.72 56.63 7.64
C ILE A 1041 21.02 57.05 6.93
N ASP A 1042 22.16 56.77 7.56
CA ASP A 1042 23.48 57.00 6.97
C ASP A 1042 23.61 56.08 5.72
N GLY A 1043 23.75 56.68 4.53
CA GLY A 1043 23.67 55.97 3.25
C GLY A 1043 22.31 56.00 2.55
N SER A 1044 21.30 56.67 3.09
CA SER A 1044 19.97 56.83 2.49
C SER A 1044 19.97 57.29 1.02
N LEU A 1045 20.87 58.18 0.60
CA LEU A 1045 21.03 58.57 -0.80
C LEU A 1045 21.41 57.40 -1.72
N SER A 1046 22.29 56.50 -1.26
CA SER A 1046 22.72 55.32 -2.03
C SER A 1046 21.59 54.31 -2.20
N LEU A 1047 20.76 54.14 -1.17
CA LEU A 1047 19.58 53.27 -1.20
C LEU A 1047 18.46 53.87 -2.06
N LYS A 1048 18.24 55.20 -1.98
CA LYS A 1048 17.30 55.92 -2.88
C LYS A 1048 17.70 55.80 -4.35
N ALA A 1049 19.01 55.87 -4.66
CA ALA A 1049 19.50 55.68 -6.02
C ALA A 1049 19.24 54.25 -6.56
N LEU A 1050 19.38 53.21 -5.71
CA LEU A 1050 19.09 51.81 -6.09
C LEU A 1050 17.58 51.53 -6.26
N CYS A 1051 16.71 52.29 -5.61
CA CYS A 1051 15.25 52.08 -5.71
C CYS A 1051 14.59 52.73 -6.93
N ILE A 1052 15.33 53.48 -7.77
CA ILE A 1052 14.79 54.21 -8.93
C ILE A 1052 15.02 53.39 -10.20
N GLN A 1053 13.93 52.88 -10.79
CA GLN A 1053 13.97 52.11 -12.04
C GLN A 1053 14.13 52.98 -13.29
N ASN A 1054 13.85 54.29 -13.22
CA ASN A 1054 14.06 55.22 -14.32
C ASN A 1054 15.49 55.79 -14.29
N THR A 1055 16.33 55.36 -15.22
CA THR A 1055 17.72 55.81 -15.37
C THR A 1055 17.84 57.32 -15.55
N GLU A 1056 16.85 58.00 -16.15
CA GLU A 1056 16.85 59.46 -16.30
C GLU A 1056 16.65 60.17 -14.95
N GLU A 1057 15.68 59.73 -14.14
CA GLU A 1057 15.42 60.27 -12.79
C GLU A 1057 16.62 60.03 -11.85
N ALA A 1058 17.13 58.80 -11.81
CA ALA A 1058 18.30 58.45 -11.00
C ALA A 1058 19.52 59.31 -11.38
N THR A 1059 19.73 59.55 -12.68
CA THR A 1059 20.78 60.45 -13.17
C THR A 1059 20.58 61.89 -12.68
N THR A 1060 19.34 62.41 -12.66
CA THR A 1060 19.09 63.76 -12.10
C THR A 1060 19.37 63.82 -10.59
N LEU A 1061 18.92 62.82 -9.83
CA LEU A 1061 19.14 62.75 -8.38
C LEU A 1061 20.63 62.72 -8.04
N LEU A 1062 21.41 61.92 -8.78
CA LEU A 1062 22.86 61.83 -8.61
C LEU A 1062 23.57 63.11 -9.07
N MET A 1063 23.16 63.74 -10.17
CA MET A 1063 23.73 65.01 -10.65
C MET A 1063 23.54 66.18 -9.68
N ASP A 1064 22.48 66.15 -8.86
CA ASP A 1064 22.21 67.18 -7.85
C ASP A 1064 22.83 66.89 -6.48
N ASN A 1065 22.91 65.61 -6.06
CA ASN A 1065 23.34 65.25 -4.71
C ASN A 1065 24.74 64.64 -4.61
N CYS A 1066 25.24 63.97 -5.67
CA CYS A 1066 26.49 63.21 -5.70
C CYS A 1066 27.12 63.19 -7.11
N PRO A 1067 27.43 64.36 -7.72
CA PRO A 1067 27.84 64.45 -9.13
C PRO A 1067 29.11 63.62 -9.43
N GLN A 1068 30.00 63.42 -8.45
CA GLN A 1068 31.17 62.57 -8.56
C GLN A 1068 30.86 61.09 -8.87
N ALA A 1069 29.69 60.59 -8.46
CA ALA A 1069 29.27 59.20 -8.70
C ALA A 1069 28.66 59.00 -10.11
N VAL A 1070 28.17 60.06 -10.76
CA VAL A 1070 27.39 60.00 -12.01
C VAL A 1070 28.17 59.33 -13.15
N VAL A 1071 29.47 59.63 -13.28
CA VAL A 1071 30.31 59.04 -14.34
C VAL A 1071 30.46 57.54 -14.16
N GLN A 1072 30.49 57.02 -12.93
CA GLN A 1072 30.54 55.58 -12.68
C GLN A 1072 29.15 54.94 -12.76
N TYR A 1073 28.09 55.64 -12.34
CA TYR A 1073 26.71 55.19 -12.49
C TYR A 1073 26.36 54.92 -13.97
N ALA A 1074 26.73 55.85 -14.86
CA ALA A 1074 26.52 55.69 -16.31
C ALA A 1074 27.30 54.49 -16.88
N LYS A 1075 28.52 54.23 -16.42
CA LYS A 1075 29.31 53.04 -16.81
C LYS A 1075 28.70 51.73 -16.32
N ASP A 1076 28.19 51.72 -15.10
CA ASP A 1076 27.68 50.51 -14.46
C ASP A 1076 26.27 50.14 -14.96
N MET A 1077 25.44 51.12 -15.36
CA MET A 1077 23.99 50.94 -15.54
C MET A 1077 23.43 51.27 -16.94
N TYR A 1078 24.09 52.08 -17.77
CA TYR A 1078 23.51 52.47 -19.07
C TYR A 1078 23.68 51.39 -20.14
N THR A 1079 22.62 51.13 -20.89
CA THR A 1079 22.58 50.09 -21.94
C THR A 1079 22.06 50.60 -23.29
N LYS A 1080 21.48 51.80 -23.35
CA LYS A 1080 20.84 52.36 -24.57
C LYS A 1080 21.52 53.64 -25.03
N ASP A 1081 21.61 53.83 -26.36
CA ASP A 1081 22.06 55.09 -26.99
C ASP A 1081 21.34 56.33 -26.37
N SER A 1082 20.03 56.22 -26.08
CA SER A 1082 19.22 57.32 -25.54
C SER A 1082 19.64 57.80 -24.14
N GLU A 1083 20.12 56.90 -23.29
CA GLU A 1083 20.51 57.21 -21.89
C GLU A 1083 21.78 58.06 -21.87
N TRP A 1084 22.77 57.69 -22.69
CA TRP A 1084 23.99 58.47 -22.92
C TRP A 1084 23.68 59.85 -23.50
N LYS A 1085 22.71 59.95 -24.42
CA LYS A 1085 22.28 61.22 -24.98
C LYS A 1085 21.65 62.13 -23.92
N TYR A 1086 20.73 61.61 -23.11
CA TYR A 1086 20.09 62.36 -22.02
C TYR A 1086 21.12 62.90 -21.01
N LEU A 1087 22.13 62.09 -20.65
CA LEU A 1087 23.22 62.51 -19.77
C LEU A 1087 24.02 63.70 -20.34
N ILE A 1088 24.29 63.74 -21.64
CA ILE A 1088 24.97 64.86 -22.30
C ILE A 1088 24.10 66.11 -22.28
N GLU A 1089 22.82 66.00 -22.67
CA GLU A 1089 21.88 67.15 -22.67
C GLU A 1089 21.67 67.69 -21.24
N LEU A 1090 21.59 66.81 -20.23
CA LEU A 1090 21.45 67.18 -18.82
C LEU A 1090 22.73 67.84 -18.27
N THR A 1091 23.92 67.32 -18.57
CA THR A 1091 25.20 67.92 -18.13
C THR A 1091 25.43 69.27 -18.80
N GLN A 1092 25.14 69.42 -20.10
CA GLN A 1092 25.17 70.72 -20.79
C GLN A 1092 24.19 71.73 -20.15
N LYS A 1093 22.96 71.31 -19.86
CA LYS A 1093 21.95 72.14 -19.18
C LYS A 1093 22.40 72.56 -17.79
N LYS A 1094 23.00 71.67 -17.00
CA LYS A 1094 23.54 72.00 -15.66
C LYS A 1094 24.74 72.95 -15.76
N ILE A 1095 25.65 72.76 -16.72
CA ILE A 1095 26.76 73.71 -16.98
C ILE A 1095 26.22 75.10 -17.29
N ALA A 1096 25.25 75.24 -18.20
CA ALA A 1096 24.65 76.52 -18.57
C ALA A 1096 23.92 77.22 -17.40
N VAL A 1097 23.27 76.47 -16.51
CA VAL A 1097 22.61 76.99 -15.30
C VAL A 1097 23.62 77.33 -14.18
N SER A 1098 24.79 76.68 -14.14
CA SER A 1098 25.77 76.80 -13.05
C SER A 1098 26.65 78.07 -13.05
N ASN A 1099 26.41 79.03 -13.94
CA ASN A 1099 27.20 80.26 -14.14
C ASN A 1099 27.42 81.15 -12.89
N SER A 1100 26.78 80.86 -11.75
CA SER A 1100 26.94 81.57 -10.48
C SER A 1100 27.85 80.87 -9.45
N ARG A 1101 28.32 79.63 -9.71
CA ARG A 1101 29.22 78.88 -8.82
C ARG A 1101 30.33 78.18 -9.63
N GLN A 1102 31.49 78.83 -9.68
CA GLN A 1102 32.61 78.46 -10.55
C GLN A 1102 33.19 77.05 -10.29
N GLU A 1103 33.13 76.57 -9.05
CA GLU A 1103 33.62 75.24 -8.66
C GLU A 1103 32.72 74.12 -9.20
N LEU A 1104 31.39 74.26 -9.06
CA LEU A 1104 30.41 73.34 -9.65
C LEU A 1104 30.50 73.31 -11.17
N GLN A 1105 30.68 74.48 -11.80
CA GLN A 1105 30.90 74.58 -13.24
C GLN A 1105 32.18 73.84 -13.69
N CYS A 1106 33.27 73.95 -12.92
CA CYS A 1106 34.50 73.19 -13.16
C CYS A 1106 34.26 71.69 -13.04
N LEU A 1107 33.57 71.23 -11.97
CA LEU A 1107 33.31 69.82 -11.72
C LEU A 1107 32.38 69.20 -12.78
N TYR A 1108 31.31 69.88 -13.21
CA TYR A 1108 30.48 69.41 -14.32
C TYR A 1108 31.24 69.41 -15.67
N THR A 1109 32.19 70.33 -15.88
CA THR A 1109 33.06 70.32 -17.07
C THR A 1109 34.05 69.16 -17.05
N GLN A 1110 34.57 68.77 -15.88
CA GLN A 1110 35.39 67.56 -15.71
C GLN A 1110 34.58 66.29 -15.95
N ILE A 1111 33.33 66.22 -15.47
CA ILE A 1111 32.37 65.14 -15.74
C ILE A 1111 32.11 65.00 -17.25
N MET A 1112 31.79 66.10 -17.94
CA MET A 1112 31.62 66.12 -19.40
C MET A 1112 32.86 65.58 -20.13
N LYS A 1113 34.06 66.03 -19.74
CA LYS A 1113 35.33 65.56 -20.30
C LYS A 1113 35.57 64.06 -20.04
N ALA A 1114 35.18 63.55 -18.87
CA ALA A 1114 35.28 62.12 -18.55
C ALA A 1114 34.30 61.27 -19.37
N ILE A 1115 33.07 61.76 -19.58
CA ILE A 1115 32.06 61.10 -20.43
C ILE A 1115 32.52 61.08 -21.90
N LEU A 1116 32.95 62.22 -22.46
CA LEU A 1116 33.43 62.31 -23.85
C LEU A 1116 34.69 61.48 -24.13
N ASN A 1117 35.55 61.27 -23.12
CA ASN A 1117 36.67 60.34 -23.22
C ASN A 1117 36.24 58.86 -23.16
N TYR A 1118 35.14 58.54 -22.47
CA TYR A 1118 34.67 57.16 -22.28
C TYR A 1118 33.82 56.66 -23.44
N LEU A 1119 32.88 57.46 -23.95
CA LEU A 1119 31.96 57.10 -25.04
C LEU A 1119 32.62 56.43 -26.27
N PRO A 1120 33.83 56.84 -26.74
CA PRO A 1120 34.52 56.17 -27.84
C PRO A 1120 34.93 54.71 -27.59
N HIS A 1121 34.97 54.27 -26.33
CA HIS A 1121 35.38 52.94 -25.90
C HIS A 1121 34.21 51.95 -25.73
N THR A 1122 32.95 52.43 -25.74
CA THR A 1122 31.76 51.60 -25.50
C THR A 1122 30.72 51.65 -26.61
N LEU A 1123 30.61 52.76 -27.36
CA LEU A 1123 29.60 52.90 -28.40
C LEU A 1123 30.17 52.66 -29.80
N SER A 1124 29.40 51.94 -30.62
CA SER A 1124 29.70 51.81 -32.06
C SER A 1124 29.71 53.18 -32.75
N LEU A 1125 30.47 53.33 -33.84
CA LEU A 1125 30.50 54.58 -34.63
C LEU A 1125 29.09 55.05 -35.06
N LYS A 1126 28.17 54.11 -35.31
CA LYS A 1126 26.76 54.38 -35.67
C LYS A 1126 25.91 54.84 -34.47
N SER A 1127 26.23 54.37 -33.27
CA SER A 1127 25.61 54.83 -32.01
C SER A 1127 26.13 56.21 -31.61
N LEU A 1128 27.45 56.44 -31.71
CA LEU A 1128 28.09 57.72 -31.37
C LEU A 1128 27.46 58.91 -32.14
N HIS A 1129 27.17 58.70 -33.44
CA HIS A 1129 26.45 59.64 -34.32
C HIS A 1129 25.00 59.99 -33.88
N ARG A 1130 24.38 59.20 -33.00
CA ARG A 1130 23.03 59.45 -32.46
C ARG A 1130 23.06 60.12 -31.09
N VAL A 1131 24.17 59.97 -30.37
CA VAL A 1131 24.34 60.38 -28.97
C VAL A 1131 24.91 61.79 -28.86
N LEU A 1132 25.88 62.15 -29.71
CA LEU A 1132 26.50 63.47 -29.69
C LEU A 1132 25.60 64.56 -30.32
N PRO A 1133 25.56 65.77 -29.74
CA PRO A 1133 24.95 66.94 -30.39
C PRO A 1133 25.60 67.24 -31.74
N LYS A 1134 24.81 67.68 -32.72
CA LYS A 1134 25.28 67.90 -34.10
C LYS A 1134 26.12 69.17 -34.27
N ASP A 1135 26.06 70.08 -33.30
CA ASP A 1135 26.58 71.45 -33.43
C ASP A 1135 28.06 71.57 -33.04
N ASP A 1136 28.64 70.54 -32.40
CA ASP A 1136 30.02 70.54 -31.89
C ASP A 1136 30.95 69.62 -32.71
N VAL A 1137 31.23 70.07 -33.93
CA VAL A 1137 32.00 69.31 -34.95
C VAL A 1137 33.40 68.90 -34.45
N ILE A 1138 34.03 69.72 -33.60
CA ILE A 1138 35.41 69.52 -33.15
C ILE A 1138 35.50 68.37 -32.14
N THR A 1139 34.57 68.28 -31.19
CA THR A 1139 34.53 67.14 -30.25
C THR A 1139 34.08 65.86 -30.97
N PHE A 1140 33.12 65.95 -31.91
CA PHE A 1140 32.73 64.82 -32.74
C PHE A 1140 33.93 64.22 -33.51
N GLN A 1141 34.71 65.05 -34.22
CA GLN A 1141 35.86 64.56 -34.98
C GLN A 1141 36.88 63.86 -34.08
N LYS A 1142 37.20 64.46 -32.93
CA LYS A 1142 38.15 63.88 -31.96
C LYS A 1142 37.67 62.53 -31.40
N CYS A 1143 36.38 62.41 -31.07
CA CYS A 1143 35.79 61.15 -30.64
C CYS A 1143 35.79 60.10 -31.78
N SER A 1144 35.57 60.49 -33.03
CA SER A 1144 35.65 59.60 -34.20
C SER A 1144 37.07 59.10 -34.45
N GLU A 1145 38.09 59.96 -34.32
CA GLU A 1145 39.50 59.57 -34.39
C GLU A 1145 39.87 58.56 -33.29
N MET A 1146 39.40 58.79 -32.05
CA MET A 1146 39.56 57.83 -30.95
C MET A 1146 38.84 56.49 -31.23
N CYS A 1147 37.59 56.50 -31.70
CA CYS A 1147 36.88 55.27 -32.10
C CYS A 1147 37.66 54.48 -33.16
N ASN A 1148 38.22 55.15 -34.18
CA ASN A 1148 38.98 54.48 -35.22
C ASN A 1148 40.29 53.87 -34.69
N GLN A 1149 40.97 54.53 -33.75
CA GLN A 1149 42.15 53.99 -33.07
C GLN A 1149 41.79 52.79 -32.18
N ILE A 1150 40.66 52.84 -31.47
CA ILE A 1150 40.16 51.75 -30.61
C ILE A 1150 39.74 50.55 -31.46
N MET A 1151 39.02 50.75 -32.57
CA MET A 1151 38.67 49.69 -33.53
C MET A 1151 39.92 49.00 -34.09
N HIS A 1152 40.97 49.76 -34.41
CA HIS A 1152 42.25 49.20 -34.85
C HIS A 1152 42.95 48.41 -33.72
N ALA A 1153 42.93 48.92 -32.48
CA ALA A 1153 43.50 48.22 -31.33
C ALA A 1153 42.75 46.92 -30.97
N GLU A 1154 41.41 46.91 -31.04
CA GLU A 1154 40.57 45.72 -30.86
C GLU A 1154 40.78 44.69 -31.99
N HIS A 1155 40.95 45.13 -33.24
CA HIS A 1155 41.29 44.23 -34.36
C HIS A 1155 42.66 43.58 -34.16
N VAL A 1156 43.68 44.36 -33.77
CA VAL A 1156 45.02 43.84 -33.43
C VAL A 1156 44.98 42.91 -32.22
N LYS A 1157 44.22 43.25 -31.17
CA LYS A 1157 44.00 42.39 -29.99
C LYS A 1157 43.31 41.07 -30.37
N SER A 1158 42.31 41.11 -31.25
CA SER A 1158 41.63 39.90 -31.76
C SER A 1158 42.59 39.02 -32.56
N LEU A 1159 43.40 39.62 -33.44
CA LEU A 1159 44.48 38.91 -34.15
C LEU A 1159 45.50 38.29 -33.18
N ILE A 1160 45.88 38.98 -32.10
CA ILE A 1160 46.80 38.44 -31.08
C ILE A 1160 46.15 37.29 -30.30
N ILE A 1161 44.85 37.36 -29.99
CA ILE A 1161 44.12 36.27 -29.31
C ILE A 1161 43.96 35.07 -30.24
N GLU A 1162 43.57 35.28 -31.48
CA GLU A 1162 43.38 34.22 -32.48
C GLU A 1162 44.71 33.54 -32.83
N THR A 1163 45.77 34.32 -33.10
CA THR A 1163 47.12 33.75 -33.31
C THR A 1163 47.69 33.12 -32.05
N GLY A 1164 47.37 33.62 -30.86
CA GLY A 1164 47.75 33.02 -29.58
C GLY A 1164 47.04 31.68 -29.30
N GLN A 1165 45.74 31.59 -29.62
CA GLN A 1165 44.97 30.34 -29.55
C GLN A 1165 45.46 29.32 -30.58
N GLN A 1166 45.78 29.76 -31.80
CA GLN A 1166 46.45 28.93 -32.79
C GLN A 1166 47.81 28.44 -32.27
N LEU A 1167 48.64 29.33 -31.70
CA LEU A 1167 49.95 28.98 -31.14
C LEU A 1167 49.83 27.91 -30.04
N LEU A 1168 48.91 28.11 -29.08
CA LEU A 1168 48.61 27.15 -28.02
C LEU A 1168 48.16 25.79 -28.59
N SER A 1169 47.25 25.79 -29.59
CA SER A 1169 46.79 24.56 -30.24
C SER A 1169 47.92 23.81 -30.98
N THR A 1170 48.90 24.52 -31.52
CA THR A 1170 50.10 23.93 -32.16
C THR A 1170 51.16 23.48 -31.16
N LEU A 1171 51.22 24.06 -29.96
CA LEU A 1171 52.25 23.77 -28.96
C LEU A 1171 51.95 22.53 -28.10
N LYS A 1172 50.67 22.12 -27.98
CA LYS A 1172 50.23 20.94 -27.20
C LYS A 1172 50.82 20.86 -25.78
N LEU A 1173 50.43 21.84 -24.97
CA LEU A 1173 50.36 21.73 -23.50
C LEU A 1173 48.89 21.48 -23.11
#